data_AF-A0AAD7Y6X1-F1
#
_entry.id   AF-A0AAD7Y6X1-F1
#
_cell.length_a   1.000
_cell.length_b   1.000
_cell.length_c   1.000
_cell.angle_alpha   90.00
_cell.angle_beta   90.00
_cell.angle_gamma   90.00
#
_symmetry.space_group_name_H-M   'P 1'
#
loop_
_entity.id
_entity.type
_entity.pdbx_description
1 polymer ?
#
loop_
_entity_poly.entity_id
_entity_poly.type
_entity_poly.pdbx_seq_one_letter_code
_entity_poly.pdbx_strand_id
1 'polypeptide(L)'
;MKIYTNQNNTSTLKLLIAANLAGKKVELVAASFEDDVFAGPRQLPLLEVDDNVSFFSSNAAAQYLFPVLDLSEDGQCQQLQEWEATRLQPCVSSVLTARSVPSDLKQALQALLATANEMLQKHKYISGPCVSSVLTSKSVPSDLKQALQALLATANDMLQKHKYISGDKLTPVDISVWSTLYPIYYNPDLKQTYVAECSHIVRWFDELAAAKAIQEAVKQWGGSATGPFGATSALGIPQAASLSTPVCSPDEGAAAELGPTAEEVEAAKDNWLNGLSKLQEPLLPGKLVLPVKGRKNILITSALPYVNNVPHLGNIIGCVLSADIFARYCRLCDYNTLYISGTDEYGTATETKALEEGLTPREICDKYFDIHNSVYRWFNIGFDYFGRTSTPQQTEIAQRMFLKLRDNGFVNSQSVDQLLCTNCDRFLADRFVEGTCPYPACGYENARGDQCDKCGKLITATELIQPKCKVCGHTPTIRPSEQLFIELGQCDKCGKLITATELIQPKCKVCGHTPTIRPSEQLFIELGQLEPSIRSWVTSAEKQWSPPARAVTRSWMREPLRARAVTRDLKWGVPVPVEGFTSKVFYVWFDAPIGYMSITQNATKEFEKWWKPDKEHDVKLYQFMAKDNVPFHAIMFPATLLGVNEGHVLVSHLFATEYLNYEDGKFSKSRGVGVFGSDAQDTGIPSDVWRFYLASIRPETSDSSFSWVELGTRNNSELLNNLGNFCHRSLSFCANAFKGRVPDLALTQSDYELIALVNREIIGRVPDLALTQADYELIALVNREIIAYVQHMEKGRLREALRHVLSISRIGNQHMQFQQPWLLLKGEDDDKKRGATAIGLCCQLVGLLCALLSPYLPETSRRLREQLNVKPETLRINPENPSFLQYLPSGHVIGKPEPLFAKIEPEVLEKLRAKYAGSQSDRAKQNGSTAVAELEEAVKQQGEKVRQLKASTKDKAVWQPEVTKLLELKKQLEAAQKAQAASPQKQAAPGGGDVSSLEKAVAEQGEKVRQLKASTKDKAVWQPEVSKLLELKKQLEAAQKAQAASPQKQAAPGGGDVSSLEKAVAEQADKVRQLKASTKDKAVWQPEVTKLLELKKQLEAAQKTQAASPQKSPAPQSIDASSLEKAVAEQADKVRQLKASTKDKAVWQPEVTKLLELKKQLEAAQKAQAASPQKQAAPQNNVSSSDASSLEKAVAEQADKVRKLKASTKDKAVWQPEVNKLLDLKKQLAALQINK
;
A
#
# COMPACT_ATOMS: atom_id res chain seq x y z
N MET A 1 37.20 -3.05 9.11
CA MET A 1 36.38 -1.93 8.62
C MET A 1 37.10 -1.23 7.48
N LYS A 2 36.45 -1.15 6.32
CA LYS A 2 36.93 -0.44 5.13
C LYS A 2 35.94 0.67 4.76
N ILE A 3 36.44 1.76 4.18
CA ILE A 3 35.63 2.82 3.59
C ILE A 3 35.92 2.82 2.10
N TYR A 4 34.97 2.32 1.31
CA TYR A 4 35.03 2.40 -0.14
C TYR A 4 34.62 3.81 -0.57
N THR A 5 35.41 4.44 -1.44
CA THR A 5 35.24 5.86 -1.82
C THR A 5 35.70 6.14 -3.25
N ASN A 6 35.07 7.13 -3.90
CA ASN A 6 35.55 7.78 -5.11
C ASN A 6 36.36 9.06 -4.77
N GLN A 7 37.02 9.65 -5.78
CA GLN A 7 37.93 10.79 -5.63
C GLN A 7 37.20 12.07 -5.18
N ASN A 8 37.86 12.88 -4.33
CA ASN A 8 37.34 14.13 -3.75
C ASN A 8 35.99 14.01 -3.00
N ASN A 9 35.60 12.81 -2.53
CA ASN A 9 34.30 12.65 -1.90
C ASN A 9 34.27 13.21 -0.47
N THR A 10 33.56 14.31 -0.25
CA THR A 10 33.58 15.02 1.04
C THR A 10 32.79 14.30 2.14
N SER A 11 31.85 13.43 1.77
CA SER A 11 31.17 12.55 2.73
C SER A 11 32.10 11.47 3.27
N THR A 12 33.22 11.16 2.60
CA THR A 12 34.27 10.27 3.13
C THR A 12 35.01 10.91 4.31
N LEU A 13 35.19 12.23 4.28
CA LEU A 13 35.76 13.00 5.39
C LEU A 13 34.87 12.92 6.65
N LYS A 14 33.54 12.85 6.47
CA LYS A 14 32.54 12.64 7.54
C LYS A 14 32.80 11.34 8.31
N LEU A 15 33.09 10.25 7.59
CA LEU A 15 33.40 8.95 8.17
C LEU A 15 34.79 8.91 8.80
N LEU A 16 35.81 9.47 8.14
CA LEU A 16 37.18 9.51 8.66
C LEU A 16 37.29 10.30 9.98
N ILE A 17 36.59 11.43 10.08
CA ILE A 17 36.52 12.22 11.32
C ILE A 17 35.82 11.41 12.43
N ALA A 18 34.69 10.78 12.15
CA ALA A 18 33.98 9.94 13.12
C ALA A 18 34.83 8.75 13.60
N ALA A 19 35.58 8.10 12.69
CA ALA A 19 36.49 7.02 13.02
C ALA A 19 37.66 7.51 13.91
N ASN A 20 38.34 8.58 13.51
CA ASN A 20 39.50 9.11 14.23
C ASN A 20 39.12 9.71 15.61
N LEU A 21 37.96 10.35 15.75
CA LEU A 21 37.44 10.80 17.05
C LEU A 21 37.04 9.64 17.97
N ALA A 22 36.60 8.50 17.40
CA ALA A 22 36.31 7.27 18.13
C ALA A 22 37.55 6.38 18.39
N GLY A 23 38.74 6.77 17.91
CA GLY A 23 39.96 5.94 17.97
C GLY A 23 39.88 4.64 17.12
N LYS A 24 38.91 4.55 16.21
CA LYS A 24 38.66 3.38 15.36
C LYS A 24 39.54 3.41 14.12
N LYS A 25 40.24 2.31 13.84
CA LYS A 25 41.00 2.16 12.58
C LYS A 25 40.06 1.84 11.42
N VAL A 26 40.24 2.56 10.32
CA VAL A 26 39.55 2.36 9.03
C VAL A 26 40.58 2.37 7.91
N GLU A 27 40.35 1.54 6.90
CA GLU A 27 41.13 1.47 5.66
C GLU A 27 40.37 2.20 4.55
N LEU A 28 41.03 3.01 3.72
CA LEU A 28 40.41 3.63 2.55
C LEU A 28 40.65 2.78 1.32
N VAL A 29 39.58 2.45 0.59
CA VAL A 29 39.64 1.68 -0.66
C VAL A 29 39.06 2.55 -1.77
N ALA A 30 39.83 2.79 -2.83
CA ALA A 30 39.33 3.46 -4.02
C ALA A 30 38.35 2.53 -4.76
N ALA A 31 37.17 3.03 -5.12
CA ALA A 31 36.13 2.26 -5.80
C ALA A 31 35.36 3.10 -6.84
N SER A 32 35.06 2.46 -7.98
CA SER A 32 34.08 2.89 -8.97
C SER A 32 32.67 2.44 -8.59
N PHE A 33 31.63 3.04 -9.19
CA PHE A 33 30.26 2.52 -9.14
C PHE A 33 30.06 1.27 -10.01
N GLU A 34 31.08 0.90 -10.80
CA GLU A 34 31.12 -0.25 -11.70
C GLU A 34 31.73 -1.49 -11.05
N ASP A 35 32.52 -1.33 -9.98
CA ASP A 35 33.21 -2.43 -9.30
C ASP A 35 32.22 -3.38 -8.62
N ASP A 36 32.43 -4.69 -8.74
CA ASP A 36 31.47 -5.72 -8.29
C ASP A 36 31.57 -6.02 -6.78
N VAL A 37 31.75 -4.96 -5.98
CA VAL A 37 31.99 -4.99 -4.52
C VAL A 37 30.71 -4.73 -3.71
N PHE A 38 29.63 -4.29 -4.37
CA PHE A 38 28.40 -3.84 -3.71
C PHE A 38 27.31 -4.93 -3.67
N ALA A 39 27.19 -5.63 -2.54
CA ALA A 39 26.06 -6.53 -2.26
C ALA A 39 24.73 -5.81 -1.93
N GLY A 40 24.63 -4.49 -2.19
CA GLY A 40 23.54 -3.62 -1.75
C GLY A 40 23.46 -2.32 -2.57
N PRO A 41 22.93 -1.21 -2.02
CA PRO A 41 22.83 0.07 -2.72
C PRO A 41 24.21 0.58 -3.19
N ARG A 42 24.34 0.87 -4.49
CA ARG A 42 25.56 1.44 -5.10
C ARG A 42 25.70 2.93 -4.74
N GLN A 43 26.16 3.22 -3.52
CA GLN A 43 26.35 4.56 -3.00
C GLN A 43 27.73 4.68 -2.33
N LEU A 44 28.41 5.81 -2.53
CA LEU A 44 29.74 6.09 -1.99
C LEU A 44 29.73 7.37 -1.14
N PRO A 45 30.40 7.38 0.03
CA PRO A 45 31.19 6.30 0.60
C PRO A 45 30.35 5.18 1.23
N LEU A 46 30.86 3.95 1.14
CA LEU A 46 30.32 2.78 1.84
C LEU A 46 31.25 2.40 3.00
N LEU A 47 30.75 2.34 4.23
CA LEU A 47 31.48 1.79 5.37
C LEU A 47 31.17 0.28 5.49
N GLU A 48 32.14 -0.56 5.15
CA GLU A 48 32.14 -1.99 5.50
C GLU A 48 32.69 -2.16 6.92
N VAL A 49 31.96 -2.85 7.79
CA VAL A 49 32.39 -3.13 9.17
C VAL A 49 33.10 -4.48 9.22
N ASP A 50 32.40 -5.50 8.71
CA ASP A 50 32.77 -6.89 8.52
C ASP A 50 32.13 -7.44 7.23
N ASP A 51 32.43 -8.68 6.86
CA ASP A 51 32.03 -9.31 5.59
C ASP A 51 30.51 -9.38 5.33
N ASN A 52 29.66 -9.10 6.33
CA ASN A 52 28.20 -9.13 6.20
C ASN A 52 27.50 -7.80 6.58
N VAL A 53 28.21 -6.82 7.15
CA VAL A 53 27.63 -5.56 7.65
C VAL A 53 28.26 -4.35 6.96
N SER A 54 27.47 -3.63 6.16
CA SER A 54 27.87 -2.36 5.53
C SER A 54 26.82 -1.26 5.66
N PHE A 55 27.28 0.00 5.72
CA PHE A 55 26.48 1.21 5.84
C PHE A 55 26.68 2.11 4.62
N PHE A 56 25.61 2.33 3.85
CA PHE A 56 25.60 3.18 2.65
C PHE A 56 25.13 4.62 2.92
N SER A 57 24.49 4.88 4.06
CA SER A 57 24.16 6.24 4.52
C SER A 57 25.34 6.81 5.33
N SER A 58 25.90 7.93 4.89
CA SER A 58 27.05 8.55 5.55
C SER A 58 26.74 8.98 6.99
N ASN A 59 25.49 9.38 7.26
CA ASN A 59 25.10 9.87 8.58
C ASN A 59 24.85 8.70 9.56
N ALA A 60 24.31 7.58 9.07
CA ALA A 60 24.23 6.33 9.84
C ALA A 60 25.62 5.73 10.10
N ALA A 61 26.51 5.75 9.11
CA ALA A 61 27.91 5.34 9.27
C ALA A 61 28.65 6.22 10.28
N ALA A 62 28.44 7.54 10.26
CA ALA A 62 29.02 8.47 11.24
C ALA A 62 28.48 8.22 12.66
N GLN A 63 27.18 7.95 12.84
CA GLN A 63 26.62 7.53 14.13
C GLN A 63 27.20 6.19 14.62
N TYR A 64 27.37 5.21 13.72
CA TYR A 64 27.96 3.91 14.08
C TYR A 64 29.46 4.03 14.46
N LEU A 65 30.20 4.90 13.77
CA LEU A 65 31.61 5.17 14.07
C LEU A 65 31.76 5.96 15.37
N PHE A 66 31.03 7.06 15.54
CA PHE A 66 31.08 7.95 16.72
C PHE A 66 29.73 7.96 17.47
N PRO A 67 29.34 6.88 18.16
CA PRO A 67 28.04 6.79 18.81
C PRO A 67 27.99 7.69 20.05
N VAL A 68 27.09 8.66 20.02
CA VAL A 68 26.68 9.41 21.21
C VAL A 68 25.48 8.70 21.82
N LEU A 69 25.54 8.45 23.12
CA LEU A 69 24.35 8.13 23.92
C LEU A 69 23.51 9.41 23.98
N ASP A 70 22.54 9.53 23.08
CA ASP A 70 21.54 10.60 23.15
C ASP A 70 20.67 10.33 24.39
N LEU A 71 20.83 11.20 25.38
CA LEU A 71 20.10 11.16 26.65
C LEU A 71 18.95 12.18 26.67
N SER A 72 18.62 12.79 25.53
CA SER A 72 17.37 13.52 25.33
C SER A 72 16.26 12.56 24.90
N GLU A 73 15.04 12.77 25.40
CA GLU A 73 13.85 12.02 24.94
C GLU A 73 13.38 12.49 23.54
N ASP A 74 14.02 13.53 22.99
CA ASP A 74 13.56 14.31 21.84
C ASP A 74 14.23 13.91 20.50
N GLY A 75 15.34 13.16 20.55
CA GLY A 75 16.07 12.68 19.36
C GLY A 75 16.76 13.78 18.54
N GLN A 76 17.15 14.89 19.18
CA GLN A 76 17.61 16.11 18.52
C GLN A 76 18.78 15.88 17.55
N CYS A 77 19.71 14.98 17.87
CA CYS A 77 20.85 14.68 17.00
C CYS A 77 20.43 14.07 15.66
N GLN A 78 19.39 13.23 15.65
CA GLN A 78 18.87 12.61 14.43
C GLN A 78 18.16 13.66 13.56
N GLN A 79 17.35 14.54 14.18
CA GLN A 79 16.66 15.62 13.47
C GLN A 79 17.65 16.58 12.77
N LEU A 80 18.78 16.90 13.41
CA LEU A 80 19.79 17.80 12.84
C LEU A 80 20.64 17.12 11.75
N GLN A 81 20.89 15.81 11.82
CA GLN A 81 21.51 15.07 10.72
C GLN A 81 20.56 14.85 9.53
N GLU A 82 19.25 14.76 9.77
CA GLU A 82 18.24 14.75 8.70
C GLU A 82 18.11 16.14 8.04
N TRP A 83 18.16 17.23 8.83
CA TRP A 83 18.27 18.60 8.29
C TRP A 83 19.54 18.79 7.45
N GLU A 84 20.68 18.26 7.91
CA GLU A 84 21.92 18.31 7.15
C GLU A 84 21.76 17.60 5.80
N ALA A 85 21.35 16.33 5.79
CA ALA A 85 21.18 15.54 4.58
C ALA A 85 20.09 16.07 3.62
N THR A 86 18.98 16.62 4.13
CA THR A 86 17.84 17.06 3.29
C THR A 86 17.86 18.54 2.91
N ARG A 87 18.63 19.40 3.59
CA ARG A 87 18.65 20.86 3.37
C ARG A 87 20.05 21.40 3.09
N LEU A 88 20.99 21.21 4.01
CA LEU A 88 22.34 21.80 3.87
C LEU A 88 23.14 21.11 2.76
N GLN A 89 23.17 19.78 2.78
CA GLN A 89 23.89 18.94 1.85
C GLN A 89 23.50 19.19 0.36
N PRO A 90 22.21 19.21 -0.04
CA PRO A 90 21.83 19.57 -1.41
C PRO A 90 22.12 21.03 -1.76
N CYS A 91 21.97 21.96 -0.81
CA CYS A 91 22.24 23.38 -1.06
C CYS A 91 23.73 23.66 -1.31
N VAL A 92 24.63 23.07 -0.51
CA VAL A 92 26.08 23.17 -0.73
C VAL A 92 26.48 22.45 -2.02
N SER A 93 25.92 21.28 -2.31
CA SER A 93 26.19 20.56 -3.57
C SER A 93 25.84 21.42 -4.78
N SER A 94 24.71 22.13 -4.73
CA SER A 94 24.28 23.06 -5.79
C SER A 94 25.22 24.27 -5.94
N VAL A 95 25.76 24.80 -4.83
CA VAL A 95 26.74 25.90 -4.85
C VAL A 95 28.09 25.47 -5.42
N LEU A 96 28.46 24.18 -5.29
CA LEU A 96 29.70 23.62 -5.84
C LEU A 96 29.60 23.23 -7.32
N THR A 97 28.39 23.06 -7.87
CA THR A 97 28.17 22.63 -9.27
C THR A 97 27.60 23.70 -10.20
N ALA A 98 26.98 24.77 -9.68
CA ALA A 98 26.35 25.79 -10.51
C ALA A 98 27.36 26.72 -11.21
N ARG A 99 27.29 26.79 -12.56
CA ARG A 99 27.96 27.83 -13.38
C ARG A 99 27.07 29.03 -13.72
N SER A 100 25.76 28.88 -13.60
CA SER A 100 24.75 29.96 -13.59
C SER A 100 23.49 29.47 -12.86
N VAL A 101 22.51 30.34 -12.60
CA VAL A 101 21.28 29.99 -11.86
C VAL A 101 20.02 30.27 -12.69
N PRO A 102 19.36 29.23 -13.25
CA PRO A 102 18.06 29.36 -13.88
C PRO A 102 16.94 29.69 -12.88
N SER A 103 15.88 30.35 -13.37
CA SER A 103 14.76 30.84 -12.55
C SER A 103 13.98 29.75 -11.81
N ASP A 104 14.00 28.53 -12.32
CA ASP A 104 12.89 27.59 -12.12
C ASP A 104 13.04 26.77 -10.83
N LEU A 105 14.28 26.63 -10.35
CA LEU A 105 14.61 26.08 -9.03
C LEU A 105 13.90 26.85 -7.90
N LYS A 106 13.68 28.15 -8.09
CA LYS A 106 13.00 29.05 -7.14
C LYS A 106 11.53 28.67 -6.96
N GLN A 107 10.82 28.31 -8.02
CA GLN A 107 9.42 27.89 -7.94
C GLN A 107 9.28 26.50 -7.29
N ALA A 108 10.18 25.56 -7.62
CA ALA A 108 10.19 24.23 -6.99
C ALA A 108 10.43 24.32 -5.47
N LEU A 109 11.41 25.13 -5.04
CA LEU A 109 11.65 25.40 -3.61
C LEU A 109 10.48 26.11 -2.92
N GLN A 110 9.85 27.10 -3.58
CA GLN A 110 8.67 27.77 -3.05
C GLN A 110 7.47 26.83 -2.89
N ALA A 111 7.24 25.91 -3.83
CA ALA A 111 6.19 24.90 -3.72
C ALA A 111 6.46 23.92 -2.56
N LEU A 112 7.69 23.42 -2.42
CA LEU A 112 8.07 22.52 -1.32
C LEU A 112 8.01 23.21 0.06
N LEU A 113 8.38 24.49 0.15
CA LEU A 113 8.24 25.29 1.37
C LEU A 113 6.78 25.61 1.68
N ALA A 114 5.94 25.88 0.68
CA ALA A 114 4.51 26.07 0.86
C ALA A 114 3.84 24.79 1.39
N THR A 115 4.11 23.63 0.78
CA THR A 115 3.61 22.33 1.25
C THR A 115 4.05 22.01 2.68
N ALA A 116 5.32 22.24 3.02
CA ALA A 116 5.82 22.06 4.37
C ALA A 116 5.12 22.99 5.39
N ASN A 117 4.89 24.26 5.03
CA ASN A 117 4.17 25.22 5.85
C ASN A 117 2.68 24.85 6.01
N GLU A 118 2.06 24.27 4.98
CA GLU A 118 0.67 23.80 5.04
C GLU A 118 0.52 22.54 5.92
N MET A 119 1.49 21.62 5.89
CA MET A 119 1.55 20.48 6.81
C MET A 119 1.77 20.93 8.26
N LEU A 120 2.64 21.92 8.50
CA LEU A 120 2.86 22.56 9.80
C LEU A 120 1.59 23.23 10.37
N GLN A 121 0.69 23.72 9.50
CA GLN A 121 -0.58 24.33 9.91
C GLN A 121 -1.69 23.30 10.20
N LYS A 122 -1.56 22.05 9.72
CA LYS A 122 -2.63 21.04 9.77
C LYS A 122 -2.41 19.92 10.80
N HIS A 123 -1.18 19.69 11.27
CA HIS A 123 -0.86 18.60 12.22
C HIS A 123 -0.34 19.12 13.56
N LYS A 124 -0.81 18.48 14.65
CA LYS A 124 -0.57 18.94 16.04
C LYS A 124 0.80 18.55 16.62
N TYR A 125 1.64 17.89 15.83
CA TYR A 125 3.01 17.51 16.19
C TYR A 125 3.93 17.57 14.97
N ILE A 126 4.89 18.50 15.01
CA ILE A 126 6.30 18.13 14.95
C ILE A 126 6.82 18.60 16.32
N SER A 127 7.29 17.69 17.18
CA SER A 127 7.40 17.96 18.62
C SER A 127 8.48 18.99 18.96
N GLY A 128 8.05 20.23 19.23
CA GLY A 128 8.89 21.35 19.68
C GLY A 128 8.95 21.50 21.21
N PRO A 129 9.24 22.69 21.79
CA PRO A 129 9.00 24.02 21.20
C PRO A 129 10.17 25.03 21.31
N CYS A 130 11.04 25.04 20.30
CA CYS A 130 11.93 26.15 19.91
C CYS A 130 12.27 25.91 18.43
N VAL A 131 12.14 26.81 17.45
CA VAL A 131 12.42 28.26 17.41
C VAL A 131 11.27 29.01 16.70
N SER A 132 10.22 29.40 17.42
CA SER A 132 8.98 29.93 16.80
C SER A 132 9.02 31.42 16.42
N SER A 133 10.14 32.12 16.60
CA SER A 133 10.21 33.59 16.54
C SER A 133 10.90 34.18 15.29
N VAL A 134 11.46 33.36 14.39
CA VAL A 134 12.27 33.84 13.24
C VAL A 134 11.55 33.69 11.89
N LEU A 135 10.64 32.72 11.75
CA LEU A 135 10.08 32.28 10.46
C LEU A 135 8.88 33.12 9.95
N THR A 136 8.90 34.45 10.12
CA THR A 136 7.76 35.32 9.74
C THR A 136 8.12 36.58 8.92
N SER A 137 9.07 36.48 7.98
CA SER A 137 9.24 37.48 6.92
C SER A 137 8.40 37.14 5.68
N LYS A 138 7.53 38.08 5.26
CA LYS A 138 6.62 37.92 4.10
C LYS A 138 7.13 38.66 2.85
N SER A 139 8.30 38.31 2.33
CA SER A 139 8.87 38.91 1.11
C SER A 139 9.95 38.05 0.47
N VAL A 140 10.03 38.05 -0.87
CA VAL A 140 10.95 37.20 -1.66
C VAL A 140 12.08 38.00 -2.30
N PRO A 141 13.34 37.62 -2.05
CA PRO A 141 14.46 37.73 -3.01
C PRO A 141 15.02 36.30 -3.31
N SER A 142 15.55 35.96 -4.49
CA SER A 142 16.82 36.28 -5.19
C SER A 142 18.00 35.36 -4.81
N ASP A 143 18.13 34.30 -5.62
CA ASP A 143 19.31 33.45 -5.87
C ASP A 143 19.84 32.52 -4.77
N LEU A 144 20.54 31.47 -5.23
CA LEU A 144 21.05 30.34 -4.46
C LEU A 144 21.87 30.76 -3.22
N LYS A 145 22.54 31.92 -3.32
CA LYS A 145 23.29 32.57 -2.24
C LYS A 145 22.45 32.79 -0.98
N GLN A 146 21.23 33.30 -1.10
CA GLN A 146 20.40 33.60 0.06
C GLN A 146 19.88 32.33 0.75
N ALA A 147 19.68 31.25 -0.01
CA ALA A 147 19.32 29.95 0.55
C ALA A 147 20.46 29.36 1.41
N LEU A 148 21.70 29.38 0.92
CA LEU A 148 22.86 28.93 1.71
C LEU A 148 23.11 29.86 2.90
N GLN A 149 23.04 31.19 2.72
CA GLN A 149 23.19 32.15 3.83
C GLN A 149 22.13 31.96 4.93
N ALA A 150 20.89 31.60 4.61
CA ALA A 150 19.86 31.32 5.62
C ALA A 150 20.12 30.03 6.41
N LEU A 151 20.64 28.98 5.76
CA LEU A 151 21.03 27.73 6.41
C LEU A 151 22.29 27.91 7.28
N LEU A 152 23.26 28.69 6.81
CA LEU A 152 24.44 29.10 7.57
C LEU A 152 24.04 29.98 8.77
N ALA A 153 23.16 30.97 8.59
CA ALA A 153 22.64 31.78 9.69
C ALA A 153 22.00 30.90 10.77
N THR A 154 21.22 29.88 10.39
CA THR A 154 20.61 28.92 11.32
C THR A 154 21.66 28.20 12.16
N ALA A 155 22.71 27.64 11.54
CA ALA A 155 23.79 26.96 12.28
C ALA A 155 24.65 27.94 13.11
N ASN A 156 24.90 29.15 12.61
CA ASN A 156 25.61 30.22 13.30
C ASN A 156 24.85 30.67 14.57
N ASP A 157 23.52 30.71 14.52
CA ASP A 157 22.64 31.02 15.65
C ASP A 157 22.63 29.93 16.73
N MET A 158 22.89 28.67 16.36
CA MET A 158 23.08 27.56 17.30
C MET A 158 24.46 27.66 17.96
N LEU A 159 25.51 27.92 17.17
CA LEU A 159 26.91 28.06 17.60
C LEU A 159 27.23 29.38 18.34
N GLN A 160 26.27 30.31 18.37
CA GLN A 160 26.26 31.46 19.28
C GLN A 160 25.80 31.07 20.69
N LYS A 161 24.87 30.11 20.80
CA LYS A 161 24.19 29.71 22.04
C LYS A 161 24.88 28.54 22.75
N HIS A 162 25.58 27.70 21.97
CA HIS A 162 26.23 26.48 22.43
C HIS A 162 27.63 26.34 21.83
N LYS A 163 28.50 25.54 22.47
CA LYS A 163 29.85 25.32 21.94
C LYS A 163 29.85 24.60 20.58
N TYR A 164 28.93 23.65 20.40
CA TYR A 164 28.76 22.78 19.24
C TYR A 164 27.29 22.82 18.77
N ILE A 165 27.00 22.33 17.56
CA ILE A 165 25.70 22.56 16.91
C ILE A 165 24.53 22.00 17.74
N SER A 166 24.70 20.84 18.36
CA SER A 166 23.68 20.18 19.18
C SER A 166 23.88 20.36 20.71
N GLY A 167 24.60 21.40 21.15
CA GLY A 167 24.85 21.68 22.57
C GLY A 167 26.34 21.78 22.93
N ASP A 168 26.69 21.54 24.19
CA ASP A 168 28.06 21.78 24.68
C ASP A 168 29.00 20.56 24.57
N LYS A 169 28.56 19.51 23.86
CA LYS A 169 29.36 18.33 23.50
C LYS A 169 29.37 18.14 21.99
N LEU A 170 30.50 17.68 21.47
CA LEU A 170 30.67 17.30 20.07
C LEU A 170 29.82 16.06 19.74
N THR A 171 29.06 16.09 18.65
CA THR A 171 28.23 14.94 18.21
C THR A 171 28.41 14.64 16.72
N PRO A 172 27.83 13.54 16.19
CA PRO A 172 27.75 13.29 14.76
C PRO A 172 27.12 14.43 13.95
N VAL A 173 26.33 15.33 14.55
CA VAL A 173 25.79 16.52 13.89
C VAL A 173 26.93 17.44 13.45
N ASP A 174 27.84 17.78 14.37
CA ASP A 174 28.99 18.65 14.07
C ASP A 174 29.87 18.05 12.98
N ILE A 175 30.17 16.75 13.10
CA ILE A 175 30.96 16.02 12.10
C ILE A 175 30.28 16.08 10.73
N SER A 176 28.95 15.91 10.70
CA SER A 176 28.16 15.94 9.47
C SER A 176 28.20 17.31 8.80
N VAL A 177 27.93 18.38 9.55
CA VAL A 177 27.90 19.76 9.04
C VAL A 177 29.31 20.26 8.70
N TRP A 178 30.34 19.93 9.49
CA TRP A 178 31.71 20.37 9.25
C TRP A 178 32.27 19.78 7.96
N SER A 179 32.10 18.48 7.72
CA SER A 179 32.51 17.86 6.45
C SER A 179 31.72 18.40 5.26
N THR A 180 30.43 18.67 5.42
CA THR A 180 29.58 19.24 4.35
C THR A 180 29.95 20.70 4.04
N LEU A 181 30.40 21.49 5.01
CA LEU A 181 30.86 22.88 4.78
C LEU A 181 32.34 22.98 4.36
N TYR A 182 33.13 21.91 4.47
CA TYR A 182 34.58 21.92 4.20
C TYR A 182 34.98 22.53 2.85
N PRO A 183 34.33 22.22 1.70
CA PRO A 183 34.65 22.86 0.42
C PRO A 183 34.40 24.37 0.42
N ILE A 184 33.28 24.81 1.02
CA ILE A 184 32.91 26.22 1.11
C ILE A 184 33.88 26.97 2.03
N TYR A 185 34.38 26.33 3.08
CA TYR A 185 35.27 26.96 4.06
C TYR A 185 36.73 27.11 3.57
N TYR A 186 37.21 26.20 2.74
CA TYR A 186 38.61 26.20 2.26
C TYR A 186 38.79 26.65 0.81
N ASN A 187 37.72 26.80 0.02
CA ASN A 187 37.75 27.60 -1.20
C ASN A 187 37.69 29.10 -0.84
N PRO A 188 38.70 29.95 -1.20
CA PRO A 188 38.74 31.35 -0.79
C PRO A 188 37.51 32.17 -1.23
N ASP A 189 37.08 32.01 -2.47
CA ASP A 189 35.99 32.79 -3.06
C ASP A 189 34.64 32.42 -2.43
N LEU A 190 34.41 31.12 -2.21
CA LEU A 190 33.20 30.62 -1.56
C LEU A 190 33.18 30.99 -0.07
N LYS A 191 34.32 30.93 0.62
CA LYS A 191 34.45 31.37 2.02
C LYS A 191 34.08 32.84 2.16
N GLN A 192 34.66 33.69 1.31
CA GLN A 192 34.41 35.13 1.30
C GLN A 192 32.96 35.47 0.91
N THR A 193 32.35 34.67 0.01
CA THR A 193 30.99 34.93 -0.49
C THR A 193 29.88 34.47 0.46
N TYR A 194 30.10 33.42 1.26
CA TYR A 194 29.04 32.76 2.04
C TYR A 194 29.30 32.67 3.56
N VAL A 195 30.55 32.53 4.01
CA VAL A 195 30.86 32.17 5.41
C VAL A 195 31.53 33.31 6.20
N ALA A 196 32.16 34.28 5.52
CA ALA A 196 32.85 35.40 6.17
C ALA A 196 31.98 36.21 7.15
N GLU A 197 30.67 36.29 6.91
CA GLU A 197 29.70 36.99 7.77
C GLU A 197 29.23 36.13 8.98
N CYS A 198 29.49 34.82 8.97
CA CYS A 198 29.06 33.87 10.00
C CYS A 198 30.15 33.63 11.06
N SER A 199 30.42 34.63 11.89
CA SER A 199 31.54 34.62 12.86
C SER A 199 31.57 33.42 13.81
N HIS A 200 30.42 32.88 14.21
CA HIS A 200 30.37 31.71 15.12
C HIS A 200 30.65 30.40 14.38
N ILE A 201 30.26 30.29 13.10
CA ILE A 201 30.70 29.19 12.23
C ILE A 201 32.20 29.26 12.01
N VAL A 202 32.78 30.43 11.68
CA VAL A 202 34.24 30.58 11.49
C VAL A 202 35.00 30.10 12.72
N ARG A 203 34.63 30.58 13.92
CA ARG A 203 35.21 30.14 15.20
C ARG A 203 35.12 28.62 15.39
N TRP A 204 33.93 28.04 15.29
CA TRP A 204 33.69 26.60 15.49
C TRP A 204 34.42 25.75 14.46
N PHE A 205 34.49 26.20 13.20
CA PHE A 205 35.15 25.49 12.13
C PHE A 205 36.67 25.44 12.35
N ASP A 206 37.29 26.55 12.75
CA ASP A 206 38.72 26.63 13.08
C ASP A 206 39.05 25.85 14.38
N GLU A 207 38.20 25.93 15.42
CA GLU A 207 38.35 25.13 16.64
C GLU A 207 38.31 23.62 16.36
N LEU A 208 37.48 23.17 15.42
CA LEU A 208 37.46 21.78 14.96
C LEU A 208 38.65 21.44 14.05
N ALA A 209 39.06 22.33 13.15
CA ALA A 209 40.25 22.14 12.31
C ALA A 209 41.56 22.04 13.13
N ALA A 210 41.59 22.62 14.33
CA ALA A 210 42.69 22.48 15.28
C ALA A 210 42.76 21.08 15.96
N ALA A 211 41.70 20.26 15.88
CA ALA A 211 41.67 18.95 16.51
C ALA A 211 42.52 17.93 15.72
N LYS A 212 43.50 17.31 16.38
CA LYS A 212 44.42 16.32 15.77
C LYS A 212 43.71 15.18 15.01
N ALA A 213 42.56 14.73 15.48
CA ALA A 213 41.75 13.69 14.82
C ALA A 213 41.19 14.15 13.46
N ILE A 214 40.86 15.44 13.33
CA ILE A 214 40.34 16.05 12.10
C ILE A 214 41.49 16.36 11.14
N GLN A 215 42.63 16.86 11.63
CA GLN A 215 43.84 17.05 10.84
C GLN A 215 44.33 15.74 10.20
N GLU A 216 44.35 14.65 10.98
CA GLU A 216 44.71 13.33 10.48
C GLU A 216 43.63 12.75 9.55
N ALA A 217 42.34 13.04 9.75
CA ALA A 217 41.28 12.66 8.82
C ALA A 217 41.38 13.37 7.45
N VAL A 218 41.65 14.68 7.42
CA VAL A 218 41.90 15.45 6.19
C VAL A 218 43.12 14.90 5.45
N LYS A 219 44.20 14.60 6.19
CA LYS A 219 45.43 14.00 5.65
C LYS A 219 45.21 12.60 5.07
N GLN A 220 44.37 11.78 5.71
CA GLN A 220 44.00 10.44 5.22
C GLN A 220 43.09 10.52 3.99
N TRP A 221 42.18 11.51 3.94
CA TRP A 221 41.26 11.72 2.83
C TRP A 221 41.98 12.08 1.52
N GLY A 222 43.03 12.91 1.58
CA GLY A 222 43.90 13.23 0.43
C GLY A 222 43.24 14.02 -0.72
N GLY A 223 41.96 14.38 -0.62
CA GLY A 223 41.24 15.16 -1.61
C GLY A 223 41.53 16.66 -1.54
N SER A 224 41.04 17.41 -2.55
CA SER A 224 41.17 18.87 -2.61
C SER A 224 39.88 19.59 -2.21
N ALA A 225 40.02 20.77 -1.59
CA ALA A 225 38.91 21.71 -1.34
C ALA A 225 38.51 22.55 -2.57
N THR A 226 39.29 22.49 -3.66
CA THR A 226 39.10 23.26 -4.90
C THR A 226 39.13 22.42 -6.17
N GLY A 227 39.55 21.15 -6.08
CA GLY A 227 39.56 20.19 -7.19
C GLY A 227 38.18 19.58 -7.46
N PRO A 228 37.98 18.92 -8.61
CA PRO A 228 36.65 18.60 -9.13
C PRO A 228 35.82 17.76 -8.15
N PHE A 229 34.74 18.37 -7.67
CA PHE A 229 33.61 17.70 -7.04
C PHE A 229 32.67 17.26 -8.17
N GLY A 230 32.69 15.99 -8.54
CA GLY A 230 31.72 15.45 -9.48
C GLY A 230 30.32 15.43 -8.86
N ALA A 231 29.28 15.41 -9.68
CA ALA A 231 27.89 15.32 -9.21
C ALA A 231 27.63 14.11 -8.27
N THR A 232 28.46 13.07 -8.37
CA THR A 232 28.45 11.85 -7.53
C THR A 232 29.60 11.75 -6.53
N SER A 233 30.46 12.77 -6.39
CA SER A 233 31.48 12.82 -5.33
C SER A 233 31.26 13.96 -4.33
N ALA A 234 30.63 15.08 -4.70
CA ALA A 234 30.42 16.20 -3.79
C ALA A 234 29.85 15.76 -2.43
N LEU A 235 28.59 15.31 -2.42
CA LEU A 235 27.79 15.29 -1.18
C LEU A 235 26.70 14.19 -1.13
N GLY A 236 27.01 12.98 -1.58
CA GLY A 236 26.39 11.74 -1.06
C GLY A 236 24.87 11.52 -1.21
N ILE A 237 24.15 12.35 -1.95
CA ILE A 237 22.70 12.18 -2.18
C ILE A 237 22.45 11.17 -3.31
N PRO A 238 21.68 10.09 -3.09
CA PRO A 238 21.18 9.30 -4.19
C PRO A 238 20.13 10.13 -4.94
N GLN A 239 20.25 10.20 -6.27
CA GLN A 239 19.33 10.97 -7.11
C GLN A 239 17.89 10.48 -6.86
N ALA A 240 17.05 11.34 -6.26
CA ALA A 240 15.67 10.98 -5.96
C ALA A 240 14.95 10.68 -7.28
N ALA A 241 14.51 9.42 -7.45
CA ALA A 241 13.97 8.93 -8.71
C ALA A 241 12.85 9.85 -9.20
N SER A 242 13.03 10.41 -10.40
CA SER A 242 12.53 11.75 -10.73
C SER A 242 11.01 11.91 -10.70
N LEU A 243 10.50 12.45 -9.59
CA LEU A 243 9.16 13.02 -9.51
C LEU A 243 9.19 14.45 -10.10
N SER A 244 8.46 14.63 -11.21
CA SER A 244 8.22 15.90 -11.93
C SER A 244 9.46 16.69 -12.40
N THR A 245 9.73 16.62 -13.70
CA THR A 245 10.51 17.64 -14.43
C THR A 245 9.56 18.65 -15.09
N PRO A 246 9.68 19.96 -14.80
CA PRO A 246 9.23 21.03 -15.71
C PRO A 246 10.04 21.05 -17.03
N VAL A 247 9.71 21.97 -17.94
CA VAL A 247 10.21 21.97 -19.33
C VAL A 247 11.31 23.02 -19.56
N CYS A 248 12.47 22.57 -20.08
CA CYS A 248 13.61 23.37 -20.58
C CYS A 248 14.31 24.26 -19.52
N SER A 249 15.58 24.65 -19.69
CA SER A 249 16.48 24.61 -20.86
C SER A 249 17.85 23.97 -20.52
N PRO A 250 18.65 23.52 -21.51
CA PRO A 250 19.97 22.93 -21.24
C PRO A 250 21.04 23.99 -20.99
N ASP A 251 21.99 23.70 -20.09
CA ASP A 251 23.38 24.17 -20.23
C ASP A 251 24.37 23.29 -19.44
N GLU A 252 25.66 23.37 -19.79
CA GLU A 252 26.71 22.37 -19.57
C GLU A 252 27.13 22.08 -18.11
N GLY A 253 27.39 20.80 -17.74
CA GLY A 253 27.88 20.50 -16.39
C GLY A 253 28.15 19.04 -15.96
N ALA A 254 29.00 18.29 -16.68
CA ALA A 254 29.71 17.10 -16.14
C ALA A 254 28.86 15.91 -15.61
N ALA A 255 28.03 15.34 -16.48
CA ALA A 255 28.43 14.03 -17.02
C ALA A 255 28.71 14.23 -18.51
N ALA A 256 29.71 13.54 -19.06
CA ALA A 256 29.76 13.38 -20.51
C ALA A 256 28.70 12.35 -20.87
N GLU A 257 27.60 12.77 -21.51
CA GLU A 257 26.86 11.84 -22.36
C GLU A 257 27.82 11.43 -23.48
N LEU A 258 28.46 10.27 -23.32
CA LEU A 258 28.96 9.54 -24.46
C LEU A 258 27.73 9.24 -25.33
N GLY A 259 27.66 9.95 -26.45
CA GLY A 259 26.68 9.72 -27.50
C GLY A 259 26.69 8.27 -27.96
N PRO A 260 25.76 7.88 -28.83
CA PRO A 260 25.82 6.56 -29.45
C PRO A 260 27.18 6.37 -30.13
N THR A 261 27.83 5.24 -29.88
CA THR A 261 29.12 4.94 -30.49
C THR A 261 28.97 4.81 -32.01
N ALA A 262 30.08 4.92 -32.76
CA ALA A 262 30.04 4.69 -34.20
C ALA A 262 29.44 3.32 -34.57
N GLU A 263 29.63 2.31 -33.72
CA GLU A 263 29.02 0.97 -33.86
C GLU A 263 27.49 1.01 -33.62
N GLU A 264 27.02 1.72 -32.59
CA GLU A 264 25.58 1.90 -32.34
C GLU A 264 24.89 2.71 -33.44
N VAL A 265 25.57 3.70 -34.02
CA VAL A 265 25.07 4.52 -35.14
C VAL A 265 24.98 3.70 -36.43
N GLU A 266 26.01 2.92 -36.78
CA GLU A 266 25.97 2.09 -37.99
C GLU A 266 24.97 0.93 -37.83
N ALA A 267 24.86 0.33 -36.64
CA ALA A 267 23.81 -0.64 -36.33
C ALA A 267 22.40 -0.02 -36.39
N ALA A 268 22.23 1.24 -35.94
CA ALA A 268 20.97 1.96 -36.08
C ALA A 268 20.61 2.20 -37.55
N LYS A 269 21.59 2.54 -38.39
CA LYS A 269 21.46 2.75 -39.84
C LYS A 269 21.09 1.47 -40.59
N ASP A 270 21.78 0.35 -40.35
CA ASP A 270 21.42 -0.96 -40.92
C ASP A 270 20.04 -1.44 -40.43
N ASN A 271 19.69 -1.24 -39.16
CA ASN A 271 18.38 -1.60 -38.65
C ASN A 271 17.25 -0.72 -39.18
N TRP A 272 17.51 0.58 -39.42
CA TRP A 272 16.53 1.47 -40.04
C TRP A 272 16.20 1.04 -41.47
N LEU A 273 17.22 0.75 -42.27
CA LEU A 273 17.08 0.42 -43.70
C LEU A 273 16.60 -1.03 -43.93
N ASN A 274 17.14 -2.00 -43.17
CA ASN A 274 16.93 -3.43 -43.41
C ASN A 274 16.13 -4.15 -42.31
N GLY A 275 15.81 -3.50 -41.19
CA GLY A 275 15.23 -4.16 -40.01
C GLY A 275 13.85 -4.79 -40.25
N LEU A 276 13.02 -4.19 -41.11
CA LEU A 276 11.71 -4.75 -41.47
C LEU A 276 11.82 -6.10 -42.22
N SER A 277 12.84 -6.29 -43.07
CA SER A 277 13.08 -7.57 -43.74
C SER A 277 13.75 -8.62 -42.83
N LYS A 278 14.22 -8.21 -41.65
CA LYS A 278 14.76 -9.10 -40.60
C LYS A 278 13.69 -9.55 -39.60
N LEU A 279 12.43 -9.11 -39.73
CA LEU A 279 11.31 -9.64 -38.96
C LEU A 279 10.93 -11.04 -39.45
N GLN A 280 10.58 -11.93 -38.52
CA GLN A 280 9.99 -13.23 -38.89
C GLN A 280 8.63 -13.03 -39.58
N GLU A 281 8.16 -14.04 -40.32
CA GLU A 281 6.78 -14.01 -40.82
C GLU A 281 5.78 -13.96 -39.64
N PRO A 282 4.75 -13.10 -39.68
CA PRO A 282 3.80 -12.96 -38.59
C PRO A 282 2.93 -14.22 -38.47
N LEU A 283 2.67 -14.64 -37.24
CA LEU A 283 1.77 -15.77 -36.97
C LEU A 283 0.31 -15.33 -37.21
N LEU A 284 -0.38 -16.01 -38.12
CA LEU A 284 -1.78 -15.69 -38.43
C LEU A 284 -2.68 -15.91 -37.20
N PRO A 285 -3.58 -14.96 -36.87
CA PRO A 285 -4.45 -15.07 -35.69
C PRO A 285 -5.48 -16.20 -35.84
N GLY A 286 -5.23 -17.33 -35.17
CA GLY A 286 -6.14 -18.46 -35.07
C GLY A 286 -7.17 -18.33 -33.94
N LYS A 287 -8.23 -19.15 -33.95
CA LYS A 287 -9.25 -19.18 -32.87
C LYS A 287 -8.71 -19.68 -31.52
N LEU A 288 -7.71 -20.55 -31.55
CA LEU A 288 -6.86 -20.88 -30.40
C LEU A 288 -5.49 -21.28 -30.93
N VAL A 289 -4.44 -20.95 -30.18
CA VAL A 289 -3.05 -21.18 -30.58
C VAL A 289 -2.60 -22.58 -30.14
N LEU A 290 -1.89 -23.28 -31.03
CA LEU A 290 -1.16 -24.53 -30.73
C LEU A 290 0.35 -24.29 -30.93
N PRO A 291 1.24 -25.07 -30.31
CA PRO A 291 2.68 -24.93 -30.51
C PRO A 291 3.10 -25.09 -31.96
N VAL A 292 4.11 -24.32 -32.38
CA VAL A 292 4.69 -24.30 -33.72
C VAL A 292 6.16 -24.67 -33.63
N LYS A 293 6.56 -25.72 -34.37
CA LYS A 293 7.95 -26.18 -34.47
C LYS A 293 8.88 -25.04 -34.92
N GLY A 294 10.01 -24.88 -34.25
CA GLY A 294 11.01 -23.85 -34.56
C GLY A 294 10.65 -22.40 -34.17
N ARG A 295 9.46 -22.15 -33.61
CA ARG A 295 9.11 -20.87 -32.96
C ARG A 295 9.23 -20.99 -31.44
N LYS A 296 9.41 -19.87 -30.75
CA LYS A 296 9.27 -19.78 -29.28
C LYS A 296 7.79 -19.93 -28.93
N ASN A 297 7.44 -20.97 -28.16
CA ASN A 297 6.06 -21.21 -27.72
C ASN A 297 5.91 -20.79 -26.25
N ILE A 298 5.08 -19.79 -25.99
CA ILE A 298 4.96 -19.14 -24.68
C ILE A 298 3.58 -19.46 -24.10
N LEU A 299 3.57 -20.36 -23.12
CA LEU A 299 2.38 -20.69 -22.34
C LEU A 299 2.32 -19.78 -21.11
N ILE A 300 1.30 -18.94 -21.02
CA ILE A 300 1.14 -17.95 -19.95
C ILE A 300 -0.07 -18.32 -19.10
N THR A 301 0.14 -18.43 -17.79
CA THR A 301 -0.93 -18.60 -16.82
C THR A 301 -0.95 -17.42 -15.85
N SER A 302 -2.12 -16.81 -15.67
CA SER A 302 -2.39 -15.99 -14.49
C SER A 302 -3.00 -16.88 -13.41
N ALA A 303 -2.54 -16.71 -12.16
CA ALA A 303 -3.15 -17.36 -11.01
C ALA A 303 -4.67 -17.25 -11.01
N LEU A 304 -5.33 -18.37 -10.72
CA LEU A 304 -6.79 -18.49 -10.73
C LEU A 304 -7.37 -17.70 -9.54
N PRO A 305 -8.12 -16.60 -9.75
CA PRO A 305 -8.85 -15.95 -8.66
C PRO A 305 -9.88 -16.87 -8.02
N TYR A 306 -9.93 -16.87 -6.67
CA TYR A 306 -11.03 -17.45 -5.91
C TYR A 306 -12.35 -16.78 -6.26
N VAL A 307 -13.28 -17.56 -6.83
CA VAL A 307 -14.55 -17.07 -7.37
C VAL A 307 -15.44 -16.40 -6.32
N ASN A 308 -15.32 -16.76 -5.04
CA ASN A 308 -16.25 -16.32 -4.00
C ASN A 308 -16.10 -14.83 -3.59
N ASN A 309 -15.24 -14.04 -4.26
CA ASN A 309 -15.02 -12.63 -3.99
C ASN A 309 -14.74 -11.79 -5.24
N VAL A 310 -15.44 -10.65 -5.36
CA VAL A 310 -15.11 -9.61 -6.35
C VAL A 310 -13.64 -9.20 -6.21
N PRO A 311 -12.84 -9.23 -7.30
CA PRO A 311 -11.43 -8.89 -7.24
C PRO A 311 -11.25 -7.39 -7.00
N HIS A 312 -10.23 -7.00 -6.24
CA HIS A 312 -9.79 -5.60 -6.11
C HIS A 312 -8.57 -5.31 -6.99
N LEU A 313 -8.21 -4.02 -7.14
CA LEU A 313 -7.11 -3.61 -8.02
C LEU A 313 -5.79 -4.33 -7.72
N GLY A 314 -5.57 -4.73 -6.47
CA GLY A 314 -4.40 -5.53 -6.06
C GLY A 314 -4.36 -6.94 -6.65
N ASN A 315 -5.50 -7.65 -6.73
CA ASN A 315 -5.54 -8.94 -7.43
C ASN A 315 -5.36 -8.76 -8.94
N ILE A 316 -5.88 -7.65 -9.48
CA ILE A 316 -5.78 -7.31 -10.90
C ILE A 316 -4.32 -7.08 -11.29
N ILE A 317 -3.59 -6.18 -10.60
CA ILE A 317 -2.18 -5.92 -10.92
C ILE A 317 -1.27 -7.12 -10.61
N GLY A 318 -1.46 -7.80 -9.48
CA GLY A 318 -0.58 -8.90 -9.07
C GLY A 318 -0.66 -10.13 -9.99
N CYS A 319 -1.81 -10.36 -10.65
CA CYS A 319 -2.03 -11.53 -11.48
C CYS A 319 -2.38 -11.14 -12.93
N VAL A 320 -3.66 -10.88 -13.23
CA VAL A 320 -4.19 -10.86 -14.61
C VAL A 320 -3.66 -9.71 -15.47
N LEU A 321 -3.47 -8.52 -14.93
CA LEU A 321 -2.96 -7.37 -15.69
C LEU A 321 -1.46 -7.51 -15.97
N SER A 322 -0.68 -8.05 -15.02
CA SER A 322 0.74 -8.38 -15.27
C SER A 322 0.88 -9.41 -16.38
N ALA A 323 0.08 -10.48 -16.33
CA ALA A 323 0.10 -11.53 -17.34
C ALA A 323 -0.37 -11.04 -18.72
N ASP A 324 -1.39 -10.18 -18.79
CA ASP A 324 -1.89 -9.59 -20.04
C ASP A 324 -0.87 -8.66 -20.70
N ILE A 325 -0.21 -7.80 -19.92
CA ILE A 325 0.89 -6.95 -20.40
C ILE A 325 2.01 -7.82 -21.00
N PHE A 326 2.39 -8.91 -20.35
CA PHE A 326 3.39 -9.81 -20.92
C PHE A 326 2.88 -10.59 -22.15
N ALA A 327 1.65 -11.11 -22.13
CA ALA A 327 1.07 -11.84 -23.24
C ALA A 327 0.93 -10.99 -24.51
N ARG A 328 0.53 -9.72 -24.38
CA ARG A 328 0.48 -8.77 -25.49
C ARG A 328 1.87 -8.43 -26.02
N TYR A 329 2.88 -8.35 -25.15
CA TYR A 329 4.28 -8.20 -25.55
C TYR A 329 4.81 -9.43 -26.31
N CYS A 330 4.54 -10.65 -25.86
CA CYS A 330 4.94 -11.86 -26.59
C CYS A 330 4.33 -11.90 -28.00
N ARG A 331 3.04 -11.55 -28.13
CA ARG A 331 2.36 -11.40 -29.43
C ARG A 331 2.97 -10.28 -30.30
N LEU A 332 3.39 -9.16 -29.72
CA LEU A 332 4.08 -8.04 -30.40
C LEU A 332 5.47 -8.43 -30.96
N CYS A 333 6.09 -9.46 -30.37
CA CYS A 333 7.38 -10.02 -30.74
C CYS A 333 7.27 -11.31 -31.59
N ASP A 334 6.11 -11.57 -32.21
CA ASP A 334 5.79 -12.77 -33.00
C ASP A 334 6.00 -14.12 -32.26
N TYR A 335 6.01 -14.12 -30.93
CA TYR A 335 6.09 -15.34 -30.15
C TYR A 335 4.73 -16.05 -30.16
N ASN A 336 4.76 -17.37 -30.37
CA ASN A 336 3.57 -18.19 -30.44
C ASN A 336 2.98 -18.34 -29.03
N THR A 337 1.95 -17.56 -28.71
CA THR A 337 1.54 -17.27 -27.32
C THR A 337 0.16 -17.84 -27.03
N LEU A 338 0.01 -18.56 -25.91
CA LEU A 338 -1.29 -18.94 -25.34
C LEU A 338 -1.39 -18.43 -23.91
N TYR A 339 -2.30 -17.48 -23.66
CA TYR A 339 -2.57 -16.91 -22.35
C TYR A 339 -3.93 -17.36 -21.81
N ILE A 340 -3.90 -18.08 -20.67
CA ILE A 340 -5.07 -18.63 -20.00
C ILE A 340 -5.15 -18.22 -18.53
N SER A 341 -6.38 -18.22 -18.02
CA SER A 341 -6.69 -18.23 -16.59
C SER A 341 -8.12 -18.72 -16.41
N GLY A 342 -8.68 -18.56 -15.21
CA GLY A 342 -10.04 -18.96 -14.89
C GLY A 342 -10.34 -18.78 -13.42
N THR A 343 -11.56 -19.06 -13.01
CA THR A 343 -11.95 -19.07 -11.61
C THR A 343 -11.54 -20.36 -10.91
N ASP A 344 -10.99 -20.23 -9.70
CA ASP A 344 -10.93 -21.33 -8.74
C ASP A 344 -12.19 -21.34 -7.87
N GLU A 345 -12.88 -22.48 -7.85
CA GLU A 345 -14.27 -22.58 -7.44
C GLU A 345 -14.48 -23.53 -6.25
N TYR A 346 -13.53 -24.39 -5.94
CA TYR A 346 -13.72 -25.47 -4.97
C TYR A 346 -13.34 -25.11 -3.52
N GLY A 347 -13.75 -25.98 -2.59
CA GLY A 347 -13.36 -25.90 -1.20
C GLY A 347 -14.29 -25.10 -0.28
N THR A 348 -13.94 -25.11 1.01
CA THR A 348 -14.81 -24.67 2.12
C THR A 348 -15.22 -23.20 2.05
N ALA A 349 -14.39 -22.35 1.43
CA ALA A 349 -14.68 -20.92 1.30
C ALA A 349 -15.84 -20.66 0.33
N THR A 350 -16.04 -21.50 -0.68
CA THR A 350 -17.21 -21.47 -1.56
C THR A 350 -18.44 -22.02 -0.84
N GLU A 351 -18.36 -23.19 -0.19
CA GLU A 351 -19.48 -23.75 0.60
C GLU A 351 -20.01 -22.76 1.64
N THR A 352 -19.11 -22.07 2.35
CA THR A 352 -19.47 -21.08 3.37
C THR A 352 -20.16 -19.87 2.74
N LYS A 353 -19.60 -19.34 1.63
CA LYS A 353 -20.15 -18.15 0.96
C LYS A 353 -21.49 -18.44 0.27
N ALA A 354 -21.68 -19.66 -0.25
CA ALA A 354 -22.95 -20.16 -0.76
C ALA A 354 -24.03 -20.17 0.33
N LEU A 355 -23.72 -20.77 1.49
CA LEU A 355 -24.62 -20.81 2.65
C LEU A 355 -24.95 -19.41 3.20
N GLU A 356 -23.99 -18.48 3.21
CA GLU A 356 -24.21 -17.07 3.60
C GLU A 356 -25.15 -16.31 2.65
N GLU A 357 -25.14 -16.63 1.35
CA GLU A 357 -25.99 -15.97 0.34
C GLU A 357 -27.28 -16.75 0.03
N GLY A 358 -27.51 -17.91 0.65
CA GLY A 358 -28.70 -18.75 0.45
C GLY A 358 -28.71 -19.51 -0.88
N LEU A 359 -27.53 -19.79 -1.44
CA LEU A 359 -27.32 -20.43 -2.75
C LEU A 359 -26.67 -21.80 -2.59
N THR A 360 -26.72 -22.63 -3.65
CA THR A 360 -25.81 -23.78 -3.77
C THR A 360 -24.39 -23.32 -4.11
N PRO A 361 -23.36 -24.15 -3.85
CA PRO A 361 -21.99 -23.87 -4.29
C PRO A 361 -21.86 -23.63 -5.80
N ARG A 362 -22.68 -24.30 -6.62
CA ARG A 362 -22.65 -24.10 -8.07
C ARG A 362 -23.18 -22.72 -8.49
N GLU A 363 -24.35 -22.34 -7.99
CA GLU A 363 -25.00 -21.06 -8.32
C GLU A 363 -24.14 -19.85 -7.91
N ILE A 364 -23.47 -19.91 -6.76
CA ILE A 364 -22.59 -18.81 -6.36
C ILE A 364 -21.32 -18.72 -7.22
N CYS A 365 -20.77 -19.87 -7.65
CA CYS A 365 -19.68 -19.87 -8.61
C CYS A 365 -20.10 -19.31 -9.97
N ASP A 366 -21.28 -19.69 -10.46
CA ASP A 366 -21.83 -19.13 -11.71
C ASP A 366 -22.02 -17.61 -11.61
N LYS A 367 -22.69 -17.14 -10.55
CA LYS A 367 -22.91 -15.72 -10.26
C LYS A 367 -21.63 -14.90 -10.26
N TYR A 368 -20.59 -15.37 -9.56
CA TYR A 368 -19.36 -14.59 -9.44
C TYR A 368 -18.38 -14.82 -10.61
N PHE A 369 -18.44 -15.95 -11.33
CA PHE A 369 -17.70 -16.13 -12.59
C PHE A 369 -18.03 -15.03 -13.60
N ASP A 370 -19.32 -14.70 -13.75
CA ASP A 370 -19.75 -13.60 -14.61
C ASP A 370 -19.26 -12.22 -14.12
N ILE A 371 -19.13 -12.02 -12.81
CA ILE A 371 -18.51 -10.81 -12.23
C ILE A 371 -17.00 -10.75 -12.57
N HIS A 372 -16.25 -11.85 -12.40
CA HIS A 372 -14.83 -11.88 -12.80
C HIS A 372 -14.66 -11.62 -14.30
N ASN A 373 -15.43 -12.34 -15.13
CA ASN A 373 -15.41 -12.26 -16.58
C ASN A 373 -15.75 -10.83 -17.10
N SER A 374 -16.78 -10.19 -16.54
CA SER A 374 -17.15 -8.81 -16.90
C SER A 374 -16.11 -7.78 -16.45
N VAL A 375 -15.54 -7.92 -15.25
CA VAL A 375 -14.44 -7.07 -14.78
C VAL A 375 -13.20 -7.20 -15.68
N TYR A 376 -12.76 -8.42 -15.99
CA TYR A 376 -11.55 -8.62 -16.79
C TYR A 376 -11.74 -8.20 -18.26
N ARG A 377 -12.96 -8.32 -18.82
CA ARG A 377 -13.29 -7.72 -20.13
C ARG A 377 -13.20 -6.20 -20.11
N TRP A 378 -13.72 -5.53 -19.08
CA TRP A 378 -13.64 -4.07 -18.95
C TRP A 378 -12.19 -3.59 -18.76
N PHE A 379 -11.38 -4.31 -17.97
CA PHE A 379 -9.93 -4.07 -17.87
C PHE A 379 -9.14 -4.47 -19.13
N ASN A 380 -9.82 -4.88 -20.22
CA ASN A 380 -9.24 -5.30 -21.49
C ASN A 380 -8.15 -6.38 -21.31
N ILE A 381 -8.41 -7.38 -20.49
CA ILE A 381 -7.54 -8.55 -20.28
C ILE A 381 -7.74 -9.52 -21.45
N GLY A 382 -6.73 -9.62 -22.33
CA GLY A 382 -6.74 -10.40 -23.57
C GLY A 382 -6.35 -11.87 -23.36
N PHE A 383 -7.10 -12.59 -22.52
CA PHE A 383 -7.05 -14.05 -22.46
C PHE A 383 -7.41 -14.65 -23.82
N ASP A 384 -6.73 -15.72 -24.22
CA ASP A 384 -7.18 -16.58 -25.33
C ASP A 384 -8.30 -17.52 -24.86
N TYR A 385 -8.29 -17.91 -23.57
CA TYR A 385 -9.40 -18.59 -22.93
C TYR A 385 -9.46 -18.30 -21.41
N PHE A 386 -10.66 -18.01 -20.89
CA PHE A 386 -10.93 -17.82 -19.46
C PHE A 386 -11.91 -18.90 -18.97
N GLY A 387 -11.38 -19.91 -18.27
CA GLY A 387 -12.11 -21.11 -17.87
C GLY A 387 -12.48 -21.16 -16.38
N ARG A 388 -12.72 -22.37 -15.85
CA ARG A 388 -13.27 -22.64 -14.52
C ARG A 388 -12.78 -23.98 -13.99
N THR A 389 -12.50 -24.12 -12.69
CA THR A 389 -12.14 -25.44 -12.12
C THR A 389 -13.33 -26.40 -11.95
N SER A 390 -14.59 -25.92 -11.97
CA SER A 390 -15.79 -26.76 -11.82
C SER A 390 -16.24 -27.50 -13.11
N THR A 391 -15.32 -28.20 -13.77
CA THR A 391 -15.56 -28.92 -15.05
C THR A 391 -15.25 -30.43 -14.97
N PRO A 392 -15.90 -31.28 -15.80
CA PRO A 392 -15.55 -32.70 -15.88
C PRO A 392 -14.08 -32.97 -16.21
N GLN A 393 -13.48 -32.11 -17.04
CA GLN A 393 -12.07 -32.11 -17.43
C GLN A 393 -11.14 -31.94 -16.21
N GLN A 394 -11.53 -31.10 -15.24
CA GLN A 394 -10.79 -30.98 -13.99
C GLN A 394 -10.85 -32.29 -13.19
N THR A 395 -12.02 -32.92 -13.10
CA THR A 395 -12.17 -34.22 -12.44
C THR A 395 -11.32 -35.29 -13.13
N GLU A 396 -11.40 -35.40 -14.46
CA GLU A 396 -10.63 -36.36 -15.26
C GLU A 396 -9.11 -36.20 -15.04
N ILE A 397 -8.55 -35.00 -15.25
CA ILE A 397 -7.10 -34.79 -15.12
C ILE A 397 -6.66 -34.92 -13.66
N ALA A 398 -7.35 -34.33 -12.69
CA ALA A 398 -6.93 -34.39 -11.28
C ALA A 398 -6.97 -35.83 -10.73
N GLN A 399 -7.99 -36.61 -11.08
CA GLN A 399 -8.03 -38.04 -10.75
C GLN A 399 -6.90 -38.82 -11.44
N ARG A 400 -6.63 -38.56 -12.73
CA ARG A 400 -5.54 -39.20 -13.48
C ARG A 400 -4.16 -38.91 -12.87
N MET A 401 -3.87 -37.66 -12.53
CA MET A 401 -2.62 -37.26 -11.87
C MET A 401 -2.48 -37.92 -10.49
N PHE A 402 -3.55 -37.90 -9.69
CA PHE A 402 -3.55 -38.51 -8.37
C PHE A 402 -3.29 -40.03 -8.43
N LEU A 403 -3.98 -40.74 -9.33
CA LEU A 403 -3.79 -42.18 -9.50
C LEU A 403 -2.35 -42.48 -9.95
N LYS A 404 -1.79 -41.71 -10.89
CA LYS A 404 -0.38 -41.83 -11.30
C LYS A 404 0.60 -41.60 -10.16
N LEU A 405 0.40 -40.58 -9.32
CA LEU A 405 1.22 -40.37 -8.12
C LEU A 405 1.18 -41.57 -7.17
N ARG A 406 -0.01 -42.12 -6.92
CA ARG A 406 -0.22 -43.28 -6.04
C ARG A 406 0.44 -44.53 -6.61
N ASP A 407 0.23 -44.81 -7.90
CA ASP A 407 0.75 -46.00 -8.56
C ASP A 407 2.29 -45.94 -8.70
N ASN A 408 2.86 -44.73 -8.73
CA ASN A 408 4.32 -44.48 -8.64
C ASN A 408 4.85 -44.46 -7.18
N GLY A 409 4.02 -44.71 -6.16
CA GLY A 409 4.43 -44.78 -4.74
C GLY A 409 4.49 -43.46 -3.97
N PHE A 410 4.18 -42.33 -4.62
CA PHE A 410 4.24 -40.99 -4.00
C PHE A 410 2.98 -40.58 -3.22
N VAL A 411 2.09 -41.53 -2.92
CA VAL A 411 0.91 -41.32 -2.06
C VAL A 411 0.83 -42.39 -0.98
N ASN A 412 0.64 -41.97 0.27
CA ASN A 412 0.23 -42.85 1.38
C ASN A 412 -1.13 -42.44 1.95
N SER A 413 -1.73 -43.33 2.76
CA SER A 413 -2.87 -43.03 3.62
C SER A 413 -2.39 -42.92 5.07
N GLN A 414 -2.88 -41.92 5.81
CA GLN A 414 -2.64 -41.77 7.25
C GLN A 414 -3.95 -41.34 7.92
N SER A 415 -4.23 -41.86 9.12
CA SER A 415 -5.36 -41.38 9.94
C SER A 415 -5.02 -40.03 10.55
N VAL A 416 -5.86 -39.02 10.32
CA VAL A 416 -5.64 -37.66 10.85
C VAL A 416 -6.75 -37.28 11.82
N ASP A 417 -6.35 -36.97 13.05
CA ASP A 417 -7.23 -36.49 14.10
C ASP A 417 -7.67 -35.03 13.85
N GLN A 418 -8.98 -34.74 13.95
CA GLN A 418 -9.57 -33.43 13.63
C GLN A 418 -10.79 -33.07 14.51
N LEU A 419 -11.08 -31.76 14.67
CA LEU A 419 -12.30 -31.26 15.33
C LEU A 419 -13.57 -31.57 14.52
N LEU A 420 -14.30 -32.65 14.81
CA LEU A 420 -15.59 -32.96 14.18
C LEU A 420 -16.77 -32.18 14.77
N CYS A 421 -17.33 -31.23 14.06
CA CYS A 421 -18.52 -30.48 14.44
C CYS A 421 -19.80 -31.36 14.53
N THR A 422 -20.07 -32.00 15.67
CA THR A 422 -21.16 -33.02 15.79
C THR A 422 -22.61 -32.52 15.68
N ASN A 423 -22.91 -31.22 15.77
CA ASN A 423 -24.29 -30.75 15.46
C ASN A 423 -24.49 -30.45 13.97
N CYS A 424 -23.41 -30.41 13.18
CA CYS A 424 -23.44 -30.06 11.77
C CYS A 424 -22.54 -30.96 10.89
N ASP A 425 -22.23 -32.14 11.43
CA ASP A 425 -21.48 -33.27 10.87
C ASP A 425 -20.34 -32.91 9.89
N ARG A 426 -19.43 -32.01 10.30
CA ARG A 426 -18.29 -31.56 9.47
C ARG A 426 -17.04 -31.27 10.28
N PHE A 427 -15.85 -31.43 9.72
CA PHE A 427 -14.62 -31.05 10.43
C PHE A 427 -14.39 -29.51 10.44
N LEU A 428 -13.65 -29.01 11.43
CA LEU A 428 -13.36 -27.59 11.62
C LEU A 428 -11.90 -27.25 11.31
N ALA A 429 -11.69 -26.22 10.49
CA ALA A 429 -10.38 -25.58 10.29
C ALA A 429 -10.13 -24.46 11.34
N ASP A 430 -8.95 -23.86 11.34
CA ASP A 430 -8.54 -22.85 12.35
C ASP A 430 -9.34 -21.55 12.23
N ARG A 431 -9.69 -21.19 10.98
CA ARG A 431 -10.67 -20.13 10.61
C ARG A 431 -12.06 -20.38 11.23
N PHE A 432 -12.30 -21.59 11.71
CA PHE A 432 -13.52 -22.04 12.35
C PHE A 432 -13.45 -22.04 13.90
N VAL A 433 -12.38 -21.47 14.49
CA VAL A 433 -12.26 -21.21 15.94
C VAL A 433 -11.88 -19.74 16.22
N GLU A 434 -12.29 -19.21 17.37
CA GLU A 434 -11.87 -17.93 17.94
C GLU A 434 -11.83 -17.98 19.48
N GLY A 435 -11.37 -16.94 20.18
CA GLY A 435 -11.28 -16.92 21.65
C GLY A 435 -10.38 -15.82 22.19
N THR A 436 -10.12 -15.83 23.49
CA THR A 436 -9.26 -14.83 24.15
C THR A 436 -7.77 -15.12 23.91
N CYS A 437 -7.03 -14.13 23.44
CA CYS A 437 -5.57 -14.25 23.23
C CYS A 437 -4.84 -14.66 24.53
N PRO A 438 -3.97 -15.70 24.50
CA PRO A 438 -3.23 -16.17 25.69
C PRO A 438 -2.21 -15.18 26.22
N TYR A 439 -1.66 -14.32 25.36
CA TYR A 439 -0.54 -13.46 25.76
C TYR A 439 -1.00 -12.47 26.84
N PRO A 440 -0.40 -12.48 28.06
CA PRO A 440 -0.94 -11.74 29.21
C PRO A 440 -1.06 -10.23 29.00
N ALA A 441 -0.19 -9.64 28.16
CA ALA A 441 -0.23 -8.23 27.80
C ALA A 441 -1.28 -7.86 26.73
N CYS A 442 -2.06 -8.82 26.22
CA CYS A 442 -2.99 -8.60 25.10
C CYS A 442 -4.47 -8.78 25.48
N GLY A 443 -4.84 -9.95 26.03
CA GLY A 443 -6.20 -10.25 26.50
C GLY A 443 -7.33 -10.05 25.47
N TYR A 444 -7.08 -10.20 24.17
CA TYR A 444 -8.08 -9.93 23.13
C TYR A 444 -9.10 -11.06 22.99
N GLU A 445 -10.35 -10.82 23.39
CA GLU A 445 -11.42 -11.83 23.53
C GLU A 445 -11.88 -12.54 22.24
N ASN A 446 -11.47 -12.05 21.07
CA ASN A 446 -11.92 -12.53 19.75
C ASN A 446 -10.74 -12.78 18.78
N ALA A 447 -9.58 -13.19 19.29
CA ALA A 447 -8.49 -13.70 18.47
C ALA A 447 -8.93 -14.98 17.72
N ARG A 448 -8.40 -15.23 16.52
CA ARG A 448 -8.75 -16.38 15.67
C ARG A 448 -7.87 -17.59 15.99
N GLY A 449 -8.32 -18.78 15.59
CA GLY A 449 -7.59 -20.05 15.78
C GLY A 449 -6.22 -20.14 15.09
N ASP A 450 -5.88 -19.16 14.25
CA ASP A 450 -4.60 -19.00 13.57
C ASP A 450 -3.81 -17.74 14.00
N GLN A 451 -4.48 -16.69 14.52
CA GLN A 451 -3.84 -15.39 14.76
C GLN A 451 -4.62 -14.44 15.69
N CYS A 452 -3.90 -13.64 16.48
CA CYS A 452 -4.45 -12.49 17.20
C CYS A 452 -4.60 -11.24 16.31
N ASP A 453 -5.83 -10.82 16.04
CA ASP A 453 -6.09 -9.57 15.31
C ASP A 453 -5.74 -8.29 16.12
N LYS A 454 -5.46 -8.38 17.45
CA LYS A 454 -5.05 -7.24 18.30
C LYS A 454 -3.54 -7.09 18.50
N CYS A 455 -2.79 -8.19 18.66
CA CYS A 455 -1.34 -8.14 18.89
C CYS A 455 -0.50 -8.75 17.76
N GLY A 456 -1.12 -9.16 16.64
CA GLY A 456 -0.47 -9.71 15.45
C GLY A 456 0.13 -11.11 15.61
N LYS A 457 0.43 -11.52 16.85
CA LYS A 457 1.00 -12.82 17.18
C LYS A 457 0.14 -13.96 16.64
N LEU A 458 0.81 -14.93 16.04
CA LEU A 458 0.22 -16.23 15.76
C LEU A 458 -0.20 -16.86 17.10
N ILE A 459 -1.36 -17.51 17.08
CA ILE A 459 -1.89 -18.28 18.20
C ILE A 459 -2.50 -19.52 17.58
N THR A 460 -2.17 -20.69 18.09
CA THR A 460 -2.85 -21.92 17.72
C THR A 460 -4.18 -22.00 18.49
N ALA A 461 -5.26 -22.49 17.87
CA ALA A 461 -6.61 -22.50 18.45
C ALA A 461 -6.72 -23.10 19.87
N THR A 462 -5.76 -23.96 20.21
CA THR A 462 -5.47 -24.61 21.50
C THR A 462 -5.06 -23.65 22.62
N GLU A 463 -4.27 -22.63 22.30
CA GLU A 463 -3.70 -21.66 23.24
C GLU A 463 -4.70 -20.54 23.57
N LEU A 464 -5.78 -20.40 22.80
CA LEU A 464 -6.83 -19.43 23.07
C LEU A 464 -7.51 -19.73 24.42
N ILE A 465 -7.50 -18.74 25.32
CA ILE A 465 -8.23 -18.75 26.58
C ILE A 465 -9.73 -18.61 26.26
N GLN A 466 -10.61 -19.38 26.91
CA GLN A 466 -12.06 -19.41 26.61
C GLN A 466 -12.37 -19.53 25.10
N PRO A 467 -11.89 -20.57 24.40
CA PRO A 467 -12.11 -20.71 22.97
C PRO A 467 -13.60 -20.91 22.67
N LYS A 468 -14.05 -20.41 21.51
CA LYS A 468 -15.42 -20.35 21.03
C LYS A 468 -15.42 -20.62 19.53
N CYS A 469 -16.49 -21.16 19.00
CA CYS A 469 -16.58 -21.46 17.57
C CYS A 469 -17.59 -20.52 16.88
N LYS A 470 -17.05 -19.48 16.19
CA LYS A 470 -17.69 -18.23 15.66
C LYS A 470 -19.05 -18.31 14.91
N VAL A 471 -19.59 -19.49 14.62
CA VAL A 471 -20.92 -19.65 13.99
C VAL A 471 -22.00 -20.10 15.00
N CYS A 472 -21.63 -20.51 16.23
CA CYS A 472 -22.59 -20.83 17.29
C CYS A 472 -22.12 -20.64 18.75
N GLY A 473 -20.84 -20.34 19.01
CA GLY A 473 -20.39 -19.85 20.34
C GLY A 473 -20.17 -20.90 21.44
N HIS A 474 -19.68 -22.10 21.13
CA HIS A 474 -19.38 -23.15 22.11
C HIS A 474 -17.88 -23.61 22.04
N THR A 475 -17.31 -24.24 23.09
CA THR A 475 -15.83 -24.32 23.39
C THR A 475 -15.15 -25.70 23.15
N PRO A 476 -13.90 -25.91 22.58
CA PRO A 476 -13.25 -27.26 22.34
C PRO A 476 -11.87 -27.60 23.02
N THR A 477 -11.24 -28.79 23.43
CA THR A 477 -11.30 -30.32 23.61
C THR A 477 -10.02 -30.98 22.93
N ILE A 478 -9.56 -32.16 23.44
CA ILE A 478 -8.23 -32.80 23.52
C ILE A 478 -8.44 -34.32 23.57
N ARG A 479 -7.60 -35.09 22.86
CA ARG A 479 -6.89 -36.31 23.33
C ARG A 479 -5.77 -36.64 22.33
N PRO A 480 -4.61 -37.16 22.79
CA PRO A 480 -3.40 -37.26 21.98
C PRO A 480 -3.31 -38.52 21.11
N SER A 481 -2.51 -38.42 20.04
CA SER A 481 -1.92 -39.50 19.24
C SER A 481 -0.52 -39.06 18.77
N GLU A 482 0.29 -39.96 18.20
CA GLU A 482 1.61 -39.60 17.62
C GLU A 482 1.49 -39.34 16.12
N GLN A 483 2.01 -38.20 15.66
CA GLN A 483 2.04 -37.79 14.25
C GLN A 483 3.33 -37.00 13.95
N LEU A 484 3.86 -37.14 12.73
CA LEU A 484 4.96 -36.31 12.23
C LEU A 484 4.40 -35.09 11.49
N PHE A 485 4.33 -33.95 12.21
CA PHE A 485 3.89 -32.67 11.67
C PHE A 485 4.97 -31.89 10.91
N ILE A 486 4.49 -30.92 10.14
CA ILE A 486 5.11 -30.50 8.89
C ILE A 486 4.87 -28.99 8.71
N GLU A 487 5.82 -28.19 9.20
CA GLU A 487 5.74 -26.72 9.18
C GLU A 487 5.70 -26.13 7.77
N LEU A 488 5.25 -24.87 7.70
CA LEU A 488 5.37 -23.99 6.54
C LEU A 488 5.81 -22.61 7.03
N GLY A 489 6.76 -21.99 6.33
CA GLY A 489 7.08 -20.58 6.55
C GLY A 489 5.86 -19.69 6.28
N GLN A 490 5.69 -18.55 6.94
CA GLN A 490 6.75 -17.70 7.50
C GLN A 490 6.28 -16.87 8.70
N CYS A 491 7.16 -16.68 9.69
CA CYS A 491 7.13 -15.57 10.64
C CYS A 491 8.55 -15.27 11.12
N ASP A 492 9.03 -14.04 10.94
CA ASP A 492 10.45 -13.69 10.96
C ASP A 492 11.09 -13.54 12.36
N LYS A 493 10.84 -14.50 13.28
CA LYS A 493 11.63 -14.60 14.54
C LYS A 493 11.65 -15.94 15.28
N CYS A 494 10.56 -16.70 15.41
CA CYS A 494 10.51 -17.86 16.35
C CYS A 494 9.30 -18.83 16.22
N GLY A 495 8.88 -19.22 15.00
CA GLY A 495 7.63 -19.98 14.80
C GLY A 495 7.56 -21.42 15.38
N LYS A 496 6.35 -21.86 15.76
CA LYS A 496 5.91 -23.26 15.94
C LYS A 496 4.37 -23.37 15.86
N LEU A 497 3.83 -24.57 15.66
CA LEU A 497 2.40 -24.87 15.43
C LEU A 497 1.98 -26.18 16.13
N ILE A 498 0.70 -26.34 16.53
CA ILE A 498 0.14 -27.61 17.08
C ILE A 498 -1.29 -27.95 16.54
N THR A 499 -1.85 -29.10 16.95
CA THR A 499 -2.94 -29.80 16.21
C THR A 499 -4.37 -29.49 16.69
N ALA A 500 -5.34 -29.69 15.78
CA ALA A 500 -6.78 -29.58 16.04
C ALA A 500 -7.36 -30.53 17.12
N THR A 501 -6.60 -31.52 17.62
CA THR A 501 -7.05 -32.41 18.71
C THR A 501 -6.34 -32.16 20.03
N GLU A 502 -5.83 -30.93 20.22
CA GLU A 502 -5.04 -30.48 21.37
C GLU A 502 -5.61 -29.24 22.15
N LEU A 503 -6.93 -28.95 22.15
CA LEU A 503 -7.59 -27.79 22.84
C LEU A 503 -8.34 -28.15 24.19
N ILE A 504 -9.09 -27.25 24.88
CA ILE A 504 -10.00 -27.60 26.04
C ILE A 504 -11.50 -27.10 25.97
N GLN A 505 -12.48 -28.03 25.81
CA GLN A 505 -13.95 -27.91 25.60
C GLN A 505 -14.86 -29.05 24.91
N PRO A 506 -14.44 -30.08 24.10
CA PRO A 506 -14.63 -30.15 22.60
C PRO A 506 -15.97 -29.58 22.09
N LYS A 507 -16.06 -28.61 21.13
CA LYS A 507 -17.32 -28.13 20.47
C LYS A 507 -17.26 -27.64 18.99
N CYS A 508 -18.44 -27.70 18.35
CA CYS A 508 -18.77 -27.63 16.91
C CYS A 508 -19.12 -26.22 16.37
N LYS A 509 -18.36 -25.62 15.44
CA LYS A 509 -18.65 -24.27 14.92
C LYS A 509 -20.07 -24.00 14.42
N VAL A 510 -20.63 -24.88 13.60
CA VAL A 510 -21.82 -24.51 12.81
C VAL A 510 -23.13 -24.62 13.60
N CYS A 511 -23.18 -25.39 14.71
CA CYS A 511 -24.31 -25.35 15.67
C CYS A 511 -24.08 -26.02 17.06
N GLY A 512 -22.84 -26.31 17.49
CA GLY A 512 -22.50 -26.24 18.92
C GLY A 512 -22.36 -27.51 19.77
N HIS A 513 -22.78 -28.70 19.31
CA HIS A 513 -22.52 -29.94 20.06
C HIS A 513 -21.02 -30.27 20.17
N THR A 514 -20.71 -31.28 21.00
CA THR A 514 -19.35 -31.71 21.33
C THR A 514 -18.80 -32.74 20.34
N PRO A 515 -17.73 -32.43 19.55
CA PRO A 515 -16.97 -33.38 18.76
C PRO A 515 -16.70 -34.71 19.45
N THR A 516 -17.13 -35.77 18.79
CA THR A 516 -16.44 -37.05 18.84
C THR A 516 -15.26 -36.94 17.87
N ILE A 517 -14.02 -36.98 18.36
CA ILE A 517 -12.89 -37.27 17.47
C ILE A 517 -13.19 -38.63 16.80
N ARG A 518 -13.10 -38.68 15.48
CA ARG A 518 -13.26 -39.93 14.70
C ARG A 518 -12.00 -40.08 13.85
N PRO A 519 -11.44 -41.30 13.75
CA PRO A 519 -10.35 -41.54 12.80
C PRO A 519 -10.88 -41.22 11.40
N SER A 520 -10.17 -40.34 10.72
CA SER A 520 -10.45 -39.97 9.34
C SER A 520 -9.19 -40.19 8.55
N GLU A 521 -9.17 -41.23 7.73
CA GLU A 521 -8.08 -41.40 6.77
C GLU A 521 -8.01 -40.19 5.83
N GLN A 522 -6.79 -39.77 5.53
CA GLN A 522 -6.46 -38.75 4.54
C GLN A 522 -5.30 -39.28 3.69
N LEU A 523 -5.32 -38.97 2.39
CA LEU A 523 -4.22 -39.31 1.49
C LEU A 523 -3.24 -38.14 1.45
N PHE A 524 -1.94 -38.42 1.45
CA PHE A 524 -0.88 -37.42 1.42
C PHE A 524 0.00 -37.60 0.18
N ILE A 525 0.49 -36.50 -0.40
CA ILE A 525 1.59 -36.53 -1.37
C ILE A 525 2.94 -36.49 -0.63
N GLU A 526 3.83 -37.41 -0.98
CA GLU A 526 5.11 -37.66 -0.32
C GLU A 526 6.22 -36.70 -0.79
N LEU A 527 6.07 -35.41 -0.44
CA LEU A 527 6.99 -34.36 -0.89
C LEU A 527 8.47 -34.62 -0.58
N GLY A 528 8.80 -35.28 0.54
CA GLY A 528 10.20 -35.59 0.90
C GLY A 528 10.87 -36.61 -0.03
N GLN A 529 10.09 -37.50 -0.65
CA GLN A 529 10.60 -38.44 -1.66
C GLN A 529 10.84 -37.73 -3.01
N LEU A 530 10.04 -36.70 -3.30
CA LEU A 530 10.13 -35.87 -4.51
C LEU A 530 11.14 -34.72 -4.39
N GLU A 531 11.54 -34.37 -3.17
CA GLU A 531 12.42 -33.25 -2.83
C GLU A 531 13.73 -33.20 -3.65
N PRO A 532 14.48 -34.30 -3.87
CA PRO A 532 15.72 -34.24 -4.65
C PRO A 532 15.49 -33.76 -6.09
N SER A 533 14.41 -34.23 -6.73
CA SER A 533 14.02 -33.82 -8.09
C SER A 533 13.55 -32.37 -8.12
N ILE A 534 12.76 -31.93 -7.13
CA ILE A 534 12.30 -30.54 -7.04
C ILE A 534 13.50 -29.60 -6.82
N ARG A 535 14.42 -29.92 -5.89
CA ARG A 535 15.64 -29.13 -5.65
C ARG A 535 16.53 -29.04 -6.88
N SER A 536 16.73 -30.17 -7.59
CA SER A 536 17.52 -30.21 -8.83
C SER A 536 16.93 -29.27 -9.89
N TRP A 537 15.63 -29.36 -10.14
CA TRP A 537 14.92 -28.47 -11.08
C TRP A 537 14.97 -26.99 -10.63
N VAL A 538 14.60 -26.67 -9.38
CA VAL A 538 14.59 -25.30 -8.84
C VAL A 538 15.96 -24.64 -8.98
N THR A 539 17.06 -25.36 -8.71
CA THR A 539 18.44 -24.83 -8.84
C THR A 539 18.76 -24.31 -10.25
N SER A 540 18.10 -24.85 -11.28
CA SER A 540 18.19 -24.36 -12.66
C SER A 540 17.17 -23.26 -12.96
N ALA A 541 15.90 -23.47 -12.58
CA ALA A 541 14.78 -22.62 -12.96
C ALA A 541 14.74 -21.28 -12.22
N GLU A 542 15.09 -21.26 -10.93
CA GLU A 542 14.94 -20.05 -10.09
C GLU A 542 15.72 -18.84 -10.61
N LYS A 543 16.76 -19.06 -11.43
CA LYS A 543 17.59 -18.00 -12.01
C LYS A 543 16.78 -17.02 -12.84
N GLN A 544 15.67 -17.48 -13.45
CA GLN A 544 14.77 -16.67 -14.27
C GLN A 544 13.51 -16.20 -13.51
N TRP A 545 13.45 -16.41 -12.19
CA TRP A 545 12.27 -16.07 -11.39
C TRP A 545 12.42 -14.70 -10.72
N SER A 546 11.27 -14.06 -10.50
CA SER A 546 11.17 -12.77 -9.78
C SER A 546 11.79 -12.84 -8.37
N PRO A 547 12.32 -11.72 -7.81
CA PRO A 547 12.88 -11.72 -6.46
C PRO A 547 11.94 -12.27 -5.37
N PRO A 548 10.63 -11.93 -5.32
CA PRO A 548 9.70 -12.52 -4.36
C PRO A 548 9.55 -14.05 -4.52
N ALA A 549 9.46 -14.55 -5.75
CA ALA A 549 9.33 -15.99 -6.01
C ALA A 549 10.57 -16.77 -5.53
N ARG A 550 11.77 -16.24 -5.80
CA ARG A 550 13.03 -16.83 -5.30
C ARG A 550 13.10 -16.81 -3.78
N ALA A 551 12.74 -15.69 -3.14
CA ALA A 551 12.80 -15.53 -1.69
C ALA A 551 11.87 -16.54 -0.97
N VAL A 552 10.61 -16.64 -1.39
CA VAL A 552 9.63 -17.58 -0.80
C VAL A 552 10.04 -19.03 -1.03
N THR A 553 10.45 -19.39 -2.25
CA THR A 553 10.87 -20.75 -2.59
C THR A 553 12.11 -21.16 -1.80
N ARG A 554 13.14 -20.32 -1.76
CA ARG A 554 14.36 -20.57 -0.97
C ARG A 554 14.08 -20.69 0.53
N SER A 555 13.10 -19.94 1.05
CA SER A 555 12.67 -20.05 2.46
C SER A 555 12.09 -21.43 2.77
N TRP A 556 11.21 -21.96 1.91
CA TRP A 556 10.67 -23.33 2.07
C TRP A 556 11.75 -24.41 1.87
N MET A 557 12.72 -24.17 0.98
CA MET A 557 13.85 -25.08 0.72
C MET A 557 14.93 -25.09 1.81
N ARG A 558 14.80 -24.30 2.90
CA ARG A 558 15.74 -24.36 4.04
C ARG A 558 15.59 -25.61 4.90
N GLU A 559 14.37 -26.14 4.96
CA GLU A 559 14.04 -27.36 5.69
C GLU A 559 13.80 -28.52 4.70
N PRO A 560 13.80 -29.78 5.17
CA PRO A 560 13.28 -30.89 4.40
C PRO A 560 11.82 -30.64 4.01
N LEU A 561 11.50 -30.90 2.75
CA LEU A 561 10.12 -31.02 2.33
C LEU A 561 9.54 -32.29 2.95
N ARG A 562 8.32 -32.16 3.44
CA ARG A 562 7.64 -33.13 4.28
C ARG A 562 6.20 -33.25 3.73
N ALA A 563 5.59 -34.44 3.81
CA ALA A 563 4.33 -34.81 3.16
C ALA A 563 3.13 -33.83 3.33
N ARG A 564 2.15 -33.86 2.41
CA ARG A 564 0.97 -32.98 2.46
C ARG A 564 -0.34 -33.68 2.15
N ALA A 565 -1.33 -33.56 3.05
CA ALA A 565 -2.66 -34.11 2.87
C ALA A 565 -3.38 -33.49 1.65
N VAL A 566 -3.66 -34.32 0.63
CA VAL A 566 -4.32 -33.95 -0.63
C VAL A 566 -5.83 -34.22 -0.63
N THR A 567 -6.42 -34.74 0.44
CA THR A 567 -7.87 -34.98 0.57
C THR A 567 -8.53 -34.12 1.65
N ARG A 568 -9.83 -33.84 1.53
CA ARG A 568 -10.64 -33.13 2.53
C ARG A 568 -12.08 -33.65 2.59
N ASP A 569 -12.65 -33.56 3.78
CA ASP A 569 -14.03 -33.91 4.11
C ASP A 569 -14.99 -32.76 3.81
N LEU A 570 -15.17 -32.49 2.52
CA LEU A 570 -16.08 -31.48 1.96
C LEU A 570 -17.00 -32.15 0.93
N LYS A 571 -18.04 -31.44 0.48
CA LYS A 571 -18.90 -31.90 -0.61
C LYS A 571 -18.68 -31.14 -1.91
N TRP A 572 -18.06 -29.96 -1.86
CA TRP A 572 -17.72 -29.17 -3.04
C TRP A 572 -16.22 -29.23 -3.38
N GLY A 573 -15.86 -30.19 -4.24
CA GLY A 573 -14.51 -30.45 -4.73
C GLY A 573 -14.48 -31.62 -5.72
N VAL A 574 -13.34 -31.91 -6.33
CA VAL A 574 -13.17 -33.11 -7.17
C VAL A 574 -13.23 -34.38 -6.30
N PRO A 575 -14.09 -35.37 -6.58
CA PRO A 575 -14.19 -36.59 -5.77
C PRO A 575 -12.94 -37.47 -5.88
N VAL A 576 -12.57 -38.13 -4.79
CA VAL A 576 -11.37 -38.99 -4.72
C VAL A 576 -11.66 -40.37 -5.33
N PRO A 577 -10.85 -40.87 -6.30
CA PRO A 577 -11.10 -42.10 -7.03
C PRO A 577 -10.53 -43.34 -6.32
N VAL A 578 -10.79 -43.46 -5.00
CA VAL A 578 -10.27 -44.56 -4.17
C VAL A 578 -11.39 -45.08 -3.27
N GLU A 579 -11.48 -46.40 -3.12
CA GLU A 579 -12.40 -47.05 -2.20
C GLU A 579 -12.17 -46.57 -0.75
N GLY A 580 -13.25 -46.40 0.03
CA GLY A 580 -13.22 -45.71 1.33
C GLY A 580 -13.18 -44.17 1.25
N PHE A 581 -12.63 -43.59 0.17
CA PHE A 581 -12.48 -42.14 0.01
C PHE A 581 -13.55 -41.48 -0.88
N THR A 582 -14.47 -42.24 -1.48
CA THR A 582 -15.52 -41.74 -2.39
C THR A 582 -16.48 -40.71 -1.77
N SER A 583 -16.49 -40.57 -0.45
CA SER A 583 -17.27 -39.57 0.31
C SER A 583 -16.55 -38.24 0.53
N LYS A 584 -15.26 -38.17 0.17
CA LYS A 584 -14.31 -37.06 0.32
C LYS A 584 -13.96 -36.47 -1.07
N VAL A 585 -13.34 -35.29 -1.04
CA VAL A 585 -12.84 -34.60 -2.24
C VAL A 585 -11.34 -34.31 -2.12
N PHE A 586 -10.68 -33.96 -3.23
CA PHE A 586 -9.35 -33.40 -3.18
C PHE A 586 -9.32 -32.04 -2.47
N TYR A 587 -8.18 -31.73 -1.87
CA TYR A 587 -7.87 -30.43 -1.30
C TYR A 587 -7.60 -29.44 -2.44
N VAL A 588 -8.31 -28.31 -2.45
CA VAL A 588 -8.23 -27.31 -3.54
C VAL A 588 -6.80 -26.90 -3.93
N TRP A 589 -5.85 -26.85 -2.98
CA TRP A 589 -4.46 -26.51 -3.27
C TRP A 589 -3.60 -27.64 -3.88
N PHE A 590 -4.17 -28.84 -4.06
CA PHE A 590 -3.62 -29.91 -4.89
C PHE A 590 -4.13 -29.80 -6.33
N ASP A 591 -5.44 -29.60 -6.53
CA ASP A 591 -6.03 -29.65 -7.87
C ASP A 591 -6.18 -28.27 -8.56
N ALA A 592 -6.26 -27.14 -7.85
CA ALA A 592 -6.37 -25.82 -8.50
C ALA A 592 -5.24 -25.51 -9.50
N PRO A 593 -3.96 -25.89 -9.28
CA PRO A 593 -2.92 -25.78 -10.31
C PRO A 593 -3.14 -26.72 -11.51
N ILE A 594 -3.73 -27.91 -11.30
CA ILE A 594 -4.20 -28.79 -12.38
C ILE A 594 -5.32 -28.10 -13.20
N GLY A 595 -6.01 -27.12 -12.59
CA GLY A 595 -6.93 -26.19 -13.23
C GLY A 595 -6.39 -25.55 -14.51
N TYR A 596 -5.10 -25.19 -14.59
CA TYR A 596 -4.54 -24.64 -15.84
C TYR A 596 -4.61 -25.67 -16.99
N MET A 597 -4.39 -26.95 -16.70
CA MET A 597 -4.45 -28.02 -17.69
C MET A 597 -5.89 -28.28 -18.16
N SER A 598 -6.84 -28.37 -17.23
CA SER A 598 -8.25 -28.59 -17.57
C SER A 598 -8.90 -27.38 -18.25
N ILE A 599 -8.51 -26.16 -17.88
CA ILE A 599 -8.86 -24.93 -18.60
C ILE A 599 -8.33 -24.98 -20.05
N THR A 600 -7.10 -25.49 -20.26
CA THR A 600 -6.56 -25.69 -21.61
C THR A 600 -7.30 -26.80 -22.38
N GLN A 601 -7.66 -27.91 -21.73
CA GLN A 601 -8.44 -29.00 -22.34
C GLN A 601 -9.85 -28.56 -22.76
N ASN A 602 -10.46 -27.66 -21.99
CA ASN A 602 -11.74 -27.03 -22.35
C ASN A 602 -11.60 -26.05 -23.54
N ALA A 603 -10.42 -25.43 -23.72
CA ALA A 603 -10.14 -24.57 -24.88
C ALA A 603 -9.82 -25.39 -26.14
N THR A 604 -9.05 -26.47 -26.03
CA THR A 604 -8.71 -27.38 -27.12
C THR A 604 -8.48 -28.82 -26.65
N LYS A 605 -8.93 -29.78 -27.47
CA LYS A 605 -8.65 -31.21 -27.27
C LYS A 605 -7.15 -31.54 -27.37
N GLU A 606 -6.37 -30.70 -28.03
CA GLU A 606 -4.92 -30.88 -28.24
C GLU A 606 -4.06 -30.23 -27.14
N PHE A 607 -4.63 -30.00 -25.94
CA PHE A 607 -3.94 -29.34 -24.82
C PHE A 607 -2.62 -29.99 -24.41
N GLU A 608 -2.47 -31.30 -24.62
CA GLU A 608 -1.22 -32.00 -24.32
C GLU A 608 -0.04 -31.50 -25.17
N LYS A 609 -0.26 -30.90 -26.36
CA LYS A 609 0.84 -30.22 -27.10
C LYS A 609 1.47 -29.09 -26.29
N TRP A 610 0.67 -28.38 -25.49
CA TRP A 610 1.16 -27.32 -24.59
C TRP A 610 1.72 -27.86 -23.27
N TRP A 611 1.09 -28.90 -22.70
CA TRP A 611 1.40 -29.38 -21.35
C TRP A 611 2.35 -30.58 -21.26
N LYS A 612 2.50 -31.34 -22.35
CA LYS A 612 3.44 -32.44 -22.59
C LYS A 612 3.98 -32.34 -24.04
N PRO A 613 4.69 -31.26 -24.39
CA PRO A 613 5.25 -31.08 -25.72
C PRO A 613 6.24 -32.20 -26.07
N ASP A 614 6.34 -32.53 -27.36
CA ASP A 614 7.46 -33.31 -27.87
C ASP A 614 8.76 -32.46 -27.90
N LYS A 615 9.89 -33.10 -28.22
CA LYS A 615 11.22 -32.44 -28.23
C LYS A 615 11.43 -31.44 -29.38
N GLU A 616 10.50 -31.33 -30.32
CA GLU A 616 10.59 -30.40 -31.46
C GLU A 616 9.86 -29.06 -31.19
N HIS A 617 9.00 -29.03 -30.16
CA HIS A 617 8.19 -27.87 -29.78
C HIS A 617 8.69 -27.26 -28.46
N ASP A 618 9.57 -26.27 -28.53
CA ASP A 618 10.05 -25.60 -27.32
C ASP A 618 8.95 -24.73 -26.69
N VAL A 619 8.30 -25.26 -25.65
CA VAL A 619 7.28 -24.58 -24.83
C VAL A 619 7.90 -24.11 -23.52
N LYS A 620 7.78 -22.81 -23.24
CA LYS A 620 8.13 -22.21 -21.95
C LYS A 620 6.85 -21.82 -21.20
N LEU A 621 6.71 -22.31 -19.96
CA LEU A 621 5.62 -21.93 -19.06
C LEU A 621 6.02 -20.71 -18.22
N TYR A 622 5.24 -19.64 -18.31
CA TYR A 622 5.30 -18.43 -17.51
C TYR A 622 4.09 -18.36 -16.58
N GLN A 623 4.31 -18.10 -15.29
CA GLN A 623 3.23 -18.03 -14.30
C GLN A 623 3.28 -16.72 -13.51
N PHE A 624 2.14 -16.00 -13.48
CA PHE A 624 1.97 -14.70 -12.84
C PHE A 624 1.06 -14.79 -11.62
N MET A 625 1.48 -14.23 -10.49
CA MET A 625 0.76 -14.34 -9.22
C MET A 625 1.21 -13.31 -8.17
N ALA A 626 0.48 -13.19 -7.07
CA ALA A 626 1.03 -12.64 -5.83
C ALA A 626 1.88 -13.69 -5.08
N LYS A 627 2.79 -13.23 -4.22
CA LYS A 627 3.82 -14.08 -3.56
C LYS A 627 3.28 -15.21 -2.67
N ASP A 628 2.04 -15.10 -2.19
CA ASP A 628 1.34 -16.13 -1.40
C ASP A 628 1.07 -17.42 -2.19
N ASN A 629 0.88 -17.32 -3.51
CA ASN A 629 0.69 -18.46 -4.39
C ASN A 629 1.98 -19.19 -4.77
N VAL A 630 3.17 -18.61 -4.52
CA VAL A 630 4.47 -19.15 -4.98
C VAL A 630 4.69 -20.62 -4.57
N PRO A 631 4.48 -21.05 -3.31
CA PRO A 631 4.81 -22.41 -2.92
C PRO A 631 3.98 -23.49 -3.64
N PHE A 632 2.77 -23.15 -4.07
CA PHE A 632 1.92 -24.08 -4.80
C PHE A 632 2.43 -24.30 -6.24
N HIS A 633 3.14 -23.32 -6.80
CA HIS A 633 3.65 -23.32 -8.18
C HIS A 633 5.16 -23.64 -8.26
N ALA A 634 5.90 -23.41 -7.18
CA ALA A 634 7.32 -23.76 -7.04
C ALA A 634 7.56 -25.11 -6.36
N ILE A 635 6.56 -25.68 -5.66
CA ILE A 635 6.72 -26.92 -4.89
C ILE A 635 5.56 -27.90 -5.15
N MET A 636 4.31 -27.57 -4.78
CA MET A 636 3.20 -28.56 -4.84
C MET A 636 2.89 -29.08 -6.26
N PHE A 637 2.74 -28.18 -7.22
CA PHE A 637 2.44 -28.54 -8.60
C PHE A 637 3.65 -29.16 -9.32
N PRO A 638 4.89 -28.63 -9.21
CA PRO A 638 6.08 -29.33 -9.70
C PRO A 638 6.27 -30.73 -9.09
N ALA A 639 6.03 -30.91 -7.79
CA ALA A 639 6.05 -32.24 -7.15
C ALA A 639 5.03 -33.18 -7.80
N THR A 640 3.81 -32.69 -8.04
CA THR A 640 2.75 -33.45 -8.74
C THR A 640 3.20 -33.85 -10.15
N LEU A 641 3.71 -32.90 -10.95
CA LEU A 641 4.11 -33.15 -12.33
C LEU A 641 5.35 -34.06 -12.45
N LEU A 642 6.35 -33.89 -11.57
CA LEU A 642 7.54 -34.73 -11.47
C LEU A 642 7.20 -36.15 -11.00
N GLY A 643 6.36 -36.28 -9.96
CA GLY A 643 5.96 -37.58 -9.42
C GLY A 643 5.06 -38.38 -10.36
N VAL A 644 4.30 -37.73 -11.24
CA VAL A 644 3.55 -38.39 -12.34
C VAL A 644 4.50 -38.88 -13.44
N ASN A 645 5.63 -38.19 -13.66
CA ASN A 645 6.70 -38.57 -14.58
C ASN A 645 6.28 -38.82 -16.05
N GLU A 646 5.27 -38.10 -16.55
CA GLU A 646 4.81 -38.15 -17.95
C GLU A 646 5.45 -37.05 -18.85
N GLY A 647 6.54 -36.42 -18.44
CA GLY A 647 7.20 -35.37 -19.24
C GLY A 647 6.43 -34.04 -19.33
N HIS A 648 5.66 -33.71 -18.30
CA HIS A 648 4.91 -32.45 -18.23
C HIS A 648 5.81 -31.20 -18.20
N VAL A 649 5.37 -30.11 -18.83
CA VAL A 649 6.07 -28.81 -18.79
C VAL A 649 6.07 -28.25 -17.36
N LEU A 650 7.24 -27.84 -16.88
CA LEU A 650 7.42 -27.18 -15.58
C LEU A 650 7.57 -25.66 -15.78
N VAL A 651 7.25 -24.87 -14.75
CA VAL A 651 7.36 -23.41 -14.81
C VAL A 651 8.81 -22.98 -15.11
N SER A 652 9.00 -22.31 -16.23
CA SER A 652 10.28 -21.72 -16.63
C SER A 652 10.49 -20.39 -15.91
N HIS A 653 9.42 -19.56 -15.84
CA HIS A 653 9.47 -18.21 -15.28
C HIS A 653 8.33 -18.01 -14.27
N LEU A 654 8.69 -17.85 -12.99
CA LEU A 654 7.75 -17.57 -11.91
C LEU A 654 7.82 -16.09 -11.52
N PHE A 655 6.83 -15.32 -12.01
CA PHE A 655 6.74 -13.88 -11.83
C PHE A 655 5.70 -13.54 -10.75
N ALA A 656 6.16 -13.58 -9.50
CA ALA A 656 5.40 -13.20 -8.32
C ALA A 656 5.55 -11.70 -8.01
N THR A 657 4.49 -11.07 -7.52
CA THR A 657 4.51 -9.70 -7.00
C THR A 657 4.40 -9.65 -5.47
N GLU A 658 4.87 -8.54 -4.91
CA GLU A 658 4.52 -8.07 -3.57
C GLU A 658 3.07 -7.51 -3.57
N TYR A 659 2.60 -6.91 -2.47
CA TYR A 659 1.19 -6.49 -2.36
C TYR A 659 0.97 -5.04 -2.83
N LEU A 660 -0.20 -4.80 -3.45
CA LEU A 660 -0.76 -3.46 -3.61
C LEU A 660 -1.63 -3.12 -2.39
N ASN A 661 -1.24 -2.08 -1.68
CA ASN A 661 -1.99 -1.41 -0.63
C ASN A 661 -2.85 -0.27 -1.23
N TYR A 662 -3.74 0.33 -0.45
CA TYR A 662 -4.67 1.38 -0.89
C TYR A 662 -4.61 2.56 0.08
N GLU A 663 -4.16 3.72 -0.41
CA GLU A 663 -3.76 4.87 0.39
C GLU A 663 -2.84 4.40 1.55
N ASP A 664 -3.10 4.83 2.79
CA ASP A 664 -2.33 4.46 3.98
C ASP A 664 -2.66 3.07 4.57
N GLY A 665 -3.38 2.21 3.84
CA GLY A 665 -3.95 0.98 4.40
C GLY A 665 -4.18 -0.17 3.41
N LYS A 666 -4.97 -1.16 3.84
CA LYS A 666 -5.30 -2.36 3.04
C LYS A 666 -6.73 -2.33 2.54
N PHE A 667 -6.92 -2.76 1.29
CA PHE A 667 -8.23 -3.06 0.70
C PHE A 667 -9.09 -3.88 1.66
N SER A 668 -10.36 -3.50 1.84
CA SER A 668 -11.25 -4.15 2.80
C SER A 668 -12.70 -4.07 2.36
N LYS A 669 -13.20 -5.19 1.81
CA LYS A 669 -14.60 -5.35 1.38
C LYS A 669 -15.56 -5.02 2.53
N SER A 670 -15.31 -5.57 3.73
CA SER A 670 -16.16 -5.37 4.92
C SER A 670 -16.19 -3.94 5.46
N ARG A 671 -15.08 -3.19 5.36
CA ARG A 671 -15.06 -1.76 5.76
C ARG A 671 -15.49 -0.80 4.64
N GLY A 672 -15.65 -1.28 3.41
CA GLY A 672 -15.91 -0.45 2.23
C GLY A 672 -14.70 0.39 1.80
N VAL A 673 -13.48 -0.09 2.09
CA VAL A 673 -12.22 0.62 1.82
C VAL A 673 -11.58 0.06 0.55
N GLY A 674 -11.23 0.95 -0.39
CA GLY A 674 -10.59 0.61 -1.65
C GLY A 674 -11.57 0.45 -2.83
N VAL A 675 -10.98 0.42 -4.02
CA VAL A 675 -11.65 0.21 -5.30
C VAL A 675 -11.65 -1.27 -5.66
N PHE A 676 -12.84 -1.81 -5.94
CA PHE A 676 -13.03 -3.15 -6.50
C PHE A 676 -13.12 -3.10 -8.04
N GLY A 677 -12.97 -4.24 -8.71
CA GLY A 677 -12.95 -4.31 -10.18
C GLY A 677 -14.28 -3.90 -10.83
N SER A 678 -15.40 -4.04 -10.11
CA SER A 678 -16.70 -3.45 -10.46
C SER A 678 -16.69 -1.93 -10.24
N ASP A 679 -16.21 -1.49 -9.07
CA ASP A 679 -16.19 -0.10 -8.65
C ASP A 679 -15.45 0.82 -9.63
N ALA A 680 -14.41 0.31 -10.30
CA ALA A 680 -13.57 1.04 -11.25
C ALA A 680 -14.37 1.53 -12.48
N GLN A 681 -15.39 0.77 -12.90
CA GLN A 681 -16.22 1.10 -14.07
C GLN A 681 -17.09 2.34 -13.76
N ASP A 682 -17.62 2.40 -12.54
CA ASP A 682 -18.46 3.48 -12.00
C ASP A 682 -17.68 4.78 -11.65
N THR A 683 -16.44 4.94 -12.12
CA THR A 683 -15.61 6.13 -11.86
C THR A 683 -15.59 7.12 -13.02
N GLY A 684 -15.97 6.69 -14.23
CA GLY A 684 -15.78 7.46 -15.47
C GLY A 684 -14.33 7.56 -15.95
N ILE A 685 -13.35 7.02 -15.20
CA ILE A 685 -11.94 6.98 -15.62
C ILE A 685 -11.74 5.78 -16.57
N PRO A 686 -11.22 5.97 -17.80
CA PRO A 686 -11.06 4.91 -18.79
C PRO A 686 -10.18 3.74 -18.31
N SER A 687 -10.47 2.52 -18.77
CA SER A 687 -9.74 1.29 -18.46
C SER A 687 -8.22 1.44 -18.60
N ASP A 688 -7.77 2.08 -19.68
CA ASP A 688 -6.34 2.24 -19.97
C ASP A 688 -5.62 3.16 -18.98
N VAL A 689 -6.32 4.14 -18.39
CA VAL A 689 -5.73 5.00 -17.34
C VAL A 689 -5.52 4.21 -16.05
N TRP A 690 -6.44 3.28 -15.73
CA TRP A 690 -6.23 2.31 -14.63
C TRP A 690 -5.07 1.36 -14.94
N ARG A 691 -5.02 0.81 -16.14
CA ARG A 691 -3.93 -0.09 -16.59
C ARG A 691 -2.57 0.60 -16.51
N PHE A 692 -2.48 1.82 -17.03
CA PHE A 692 -1.30 2.68 -16.95
C PHE A 692 -0.82 2.85 -15.51
N TYR A 693 -1.69 3.40 -14.65
CA TYR A 693 -1.28 3.76 -13.30
C TYR A 693 -0.85 2.52 -12.51
N LEU A 694 -1.66 1.45 -12.54
CA LEU A 694 -1.34 0.19 -11.86
C LEU A 694 -0.04 -0.45 -12.36
N ALA A 695 0.25 -0.40 -13.65
CA ALA A 695 1.55 -0.84 -14.18
C ALA A 695 2.71 0.05 -13.70
N SER A 696 2.50 1.37 -13.68
CA SER A 696 3.49 2.36 -13.24
C SER A 696 3.79 2.31 -11.72
N ILE A 697 2.91 1.71 -10.92
CA ILE A 697 3.10 1.44 -9.48
C ILE A 697 3.08 -0.07 -9.14
N ARG A 698 3.44 -0.93 -10.10
CA ARG A 698 3.44 -2.39 -9.89
C ARG A 698 4.40 -2.77 -8.73
N PRO A 699 3.95 -3.59 -7.77
CA PRO A 699 4.74 -4.00 -6.61
C PRO A 699 5.73 -5.15 -6.95
N GLU A 700 6.81 -4.83 -7.67
CA GLU A 700 7.74 -5.85 -8.22
C GLU A 700 8.77 -6.37 -7.21
N THR A 701 9.19 -5.51 -6.28
CA THR A 701 10.32 -5.73 -5.34
C THR A 701 9.97 -5.38 -3.89
N SER A 702 8.90 -4.63 -3.70
CA SER A 702 8.36 -4.19 -2.41
C SER A 702 6.85 -3.99 -2.58
N ASP A 703 6.11 -3.95 -1.47
CA ASP A 703 4.75 -3.43 -1.46
C ASP A 703 4.69 -2.03 -2.11
N SER A 704 3.53 -1.65 -2.63
CA SER A 704 3.27 -0.32 -3.20
C SER A 704 1.85 0.12 -2.82
N SER A 705 1.58 1.43 -2.70
CA SER A 705 0.24 1.94 -2.40
C SER A 705 -0.38 2.62 -3.62
N PHE A 706 -1.65 2.31 -3.90
CA PHE A 706 -2.49 3.11 -4.79
C PHE A 706 -2.81 4.46 -4.13
N SER A 707 -2.67 5.57 -4.85
CA SER A 707 -3.14 6.90 -4.43
C SER A 707 -3.95 7.61 -5.51
N TRP A 708 -5.10 8.20 -5.14
CA TRP A 708 -5.89 9.03 -6.04
C TRP A 708 -5.17 10.28 -6.52
N VAL A 709 -4.39 10.91 -5.63
CA VAL A 709 -3.62 12.13 -5.97
C VAL A 709 -2.53 11.81 -6.99
N GLU A 710 -1.83 10.68 -6.81
CA GLU A 710 -0.80 10.26 -7.74
C GLU A 710 -1.38 9.77 -9.08
N LEU A 711 -2.50 9.04 -9.08
CA LEU A 711 -3.24 8.65 -10.29
C LEU A 711 -3.53 9.87 -11.18
N GLY A 712 -4.10 10.93 -10.59
CA GLY A 712 -4.35 12.19 -11.29
C GLY A 712 -3.08 12.88 -11.76
N THR A 713 -2.05 12.92 -10.89
CA THR A 713 -0.76 13.54 -11.19
C THR A 713 -0.11 12.87 -12.41
N ARG A 714 0.08 11.55 -12.40
CA ARG A 714 0.72 10.81 -13.51
C ARG A 714 -0.13 10.79 -14.78
N ASN A 715 -1.48 10.76 -14.69
CA ASN A 715 -2.32 10.97 -15.87
C ASN A 715 -2.04 12.34 -16.51
N ASN A 716 -1.96 13.40 -15.71
CA ASN A 716 -1.80 14.75 -16.23
C ASN A 716 -0.36 15.05 -16.69
N SER A 717 0.68 14.50 -16.02
CA SER A 717 2.08 14.70 -16.41
C SER A 717 2.58 13.74 -17.50
N GLU A 718 2.40 12.43 -17.32
CA GLU A 718 3.02 11.39 -18.14
C GLU A 718 2.14 11.02 -19.34
N LEU A 719 0.84 10.77 -19.13
CA LEU A 719 -0.08 10.47 -20.23
C LEU A 719 -0.42 11.72 -21.04
N LEU A 720 -0.94 12.78 -20.43
CA LEU A 720 -1.41 13.96 -21.16
C LEU A 720 -0.25 14.82 -21.68
N ASN A 721 0.59 15.36 -20.78
CA ASN A 721 1.56 16.40 -21.13
C ASN A 721 2.84 15.90 -21.85
N ASN A 722 3.26 14.66 -21.61
CA ASN A 722 4.35 14.02 -22.36
C ASN A 722 3.80 13.25 -23.58
N LEU A 723 3.15 12.10 -23.34
CA LEU A 723 2.82 11.12 -24.39
C LEU A 723 1.75 11.59 -25.38
N GLY A 724 0.57 11.94 -24.88
CA GLY A 724 -0.56 12.39 -25.69
C GLY A 724 -0.23 13.66 -26.46
N ASN A 725 0.48 14.59 -25.81
CA ASN A 725 1.02 15.79 -26.43
C ASN A 725 1.99 15.49 -27.58
N PHE A 726 2.97 14.60 -27.40
CA PHE A 726 3.92 14.23 -28.47
C PHE A 726 3.20 13.59 -29.67
N CYS A 727 2.33 12.60 -29.42
CA CYS A 727 1.57 11.94 -30.47
C CYS A 727 0.68 12.93 -31.23
N HIS A 728 -0.09 13.74 -30.50
CA HIS A 728 -1.01 14.70 -31.09
C HIS A 728 -0.29 15.82 -31.87
N ARG A 729 0.82 16.38 -31.34
CA ARG A 729 1.64 17.38 -32.06
C ARG A 729 2.19 16.82 -33.36
N SER A 730 2.81 15.64 -33.31
CA SER A 730 3.48 15.02 -34.47
C SER A 730 2.49 14.76 -35.61
N LEU A 731 1.36 14.11 -35.30
CA LEU A 731 0.34 13.82 -36.30
C LEU A 731 -0.39 15.09 -36.76
N SER A 732 -0.58 16.09 -35.90
CA SER A 732 -1.14 17.40 -36.31
C SER A 732 -0.22 18.18 -37.25
N PHE A 733 1.10 18.16 -37.04
CA PHE A 733 2.04 18.78 -37.98
C PHE A 733 2.03 18.08 -39.34
N CYS A 734 2.02 16.74 -39.37
CA CYS A 734 1.86 15.96 -40.59
C CYS A 734 0.53 16.27 -41.33
N ALA A 735 -0.58 16.30 -40.60
CA ALA A 735 -1.89 16.65 -41.14
C ALA A 735 -1.94 18.06 -41.75
N ASN A 736 -1.40 19.06 -41.04
CA ASN A 736 -1.51 20.46 -41.43
C ASN A 736 -0.48 20.89 -42.49
N ALA A 737 0.79 20.50 -42.35
CA ALA A 737 1.85 20.92 -43.28
C ALA A 737 1.90 20.05 -44.55
N PHE A 738 1.71 18.73 -44.39
CA PHE A 738 1.89 17.75 -45.48
C PHE A 738 0.56 17.11 -45.93
N LYS A 739 -0.58 17.70 -45.56
CA LYS A 739 -1.94 17.22 -45.91
C LYS A 739 -2.18 15.77 -45.47
N GLY A 740 -1.56 15.36 -44.36
CA GLY A 740 -1.64 14.00 -43.81
C GLY A 740 -0.76 12.98 -44.51
N ARG A 741 0.18 13.41 -45.36
CA ARG A 741 1.19 12.51 -45.94
C ARG A 741 2.48 12.57 -45.13
N VAL A 742 3.02 11.43 -44.74
CA VAL A 742 4.36 11.34 -44.16
C VAL A 742 5.36 11.81 -45.20
N PRO A 743 6.20 12.83 -44.92
CA PRO A 743 7.15 13.36 -45.89
C PRO A 743 8.32 12.40 -46.16
N ASP A 744 9.03 12.64 -47.26
CA ASP A 744 10.31 11.99 -47.57
C ASP A 744 11.40 12.36 -46.55
N LEU A 745 12.40 11.49 -46.40
CA LEU A 745 13.43 11.55 -45.36
C LEU A 745 14.85 11.80 -45.92
N ALA A 746 15.00 12.82 -46.77
CA ALA A 746 16.27 13.25 -47.40
C ALA A 746 16.09 14.65 -48.02
N LEU A 747 17.12 15.45 -48.37
CA LEU A 747 18.57 15.39 -48.16
C LEU A 747 19.07 16.85 -48.15
N THR A 748 20.17 17.17 -47.46
CA THR A 748 20.75 18.52 -47.42
C THR A 748 21.83 18.71 -48.49
N GLN A 749 21.98 19.94 -49.02
CA GLN A 749 22.91 20.24 -50.11
C GLN A 749 24.38 19.97 -49.73
N SER A 750 24.73 20.17 -48.45
CA SER A 750 26.07 19.98 -47.88
C SER A 750 26.58 18.53 -47.89
N ASP A 751 25.69 17.53 -47.88
CA ASP A 751 26.09 16.12 -47.87
C ASP A 751 26.68 15.68 -49.21
N TYR A 752 26.26 16.31 -50.31
CA TYR A 752 26.77 16.04 -51.66
C TYR A 752 28.25 16.43 -51.83
N GLU A 753 28.70 17.52 -51.21
CA GLU A 753 30.08 17.99 -51.34
C GLU A 753 31.08 17.06 -50.62
N LEU A 754 30.70 16.54 -49.45
CA LEU A 754 31.53 15.59 -48.71
C LEU A 754 31.59 14.23 -49.42
N ILE A 755 30.48 13.73 -49.95
CA ILE A 755 30.43 12.47 -50.70
C ILE A 755 31.21 12.59 -52.02
N ALA A 756 31.15 13.74 -52.72
CA ALA A 756 31.90 13.99 -53.94
C ALA A 756 33.43 14.04 -53.74
N LEU A 757 33.90 14.36 -52.53
CA LEU A 757 35.33 14.34 -52.17
C LEU A 757 35.85 12.95 -51.80
N VAL A 758 35.00 12.02 -51.38
CA VAL A 758 35.40 10.68 -50.91
C VAL A 758 35.17 9.59 -51.96
N ASN A 759 34.04 9.60 -52.68
CA ASN A 759 33.64 8.50 -53.56
C ASN A 759 34.12 8.66 -55.01
N ARG A 760 35.44 8.55 -55.23
CA ARG A 760 35.94 7.94 -56.48
C ARG A 760 36.06 6.43 -56.26
N GLU A 761 35.51 5.68 -57.22
CA GLU A 761 35.50 4.21 -57.28
C GLU A 761 34.64 3.48 -56.24
N ILE A 762 33.34 3.35 -56.53
CA ILE A 762 32.61 2.05 -56.53
C ILE A 762 31.38 2.17 -57.44
N ILE A 763 31.02 1.08 -58.13
CA ILE A 763 30.08 1.12 -59.26
C ILE A 763 28.67 0.67 -58.85
N GLY A 764 27.70 1.58 -59.00
CA GLY A 764 26.35 1.25 -59.49
C GLY A 764 25.37 0.53 -58.54
N ARG A 765 24.89 1.22 -57.51
CA ARG A 765 23.53 1.03 -56.94
C ARG A 765 22.87 2.39 -56.68
N VAL A 766 21.57 2.37 -56.36
CA VAL A 766 20.66 3.53 -56.35
C VAL A 766 21.13 4.62 -55.37
N PRO A 767 21.04 5.92 -55.72
CA PRO A 767 21.28 7.04 -54.80
C PRO A 767 20.05 7.26 -53.90
N ASP A 768 19.88 6.38 -52.92
CA ASP A 768 18.73 6.40 -52.00
C ASP A 768 18.84 7.44 -50.87
N LEU A 769 17.68 7.71 -50.24
CA LEU A 769 17.45 8.72 -49.21
C LEU A 769 18.43 8.60 -48.02
N ALA A 770 19.29 9.60 -47.81
CA ALA A 770 20.15 9.69 -46.63
C ALA A 770 19.57 10.63 -45.55
N LEU A 771 19.35 10.06 -44.35
CA LEU A 771 19.22 10.80 -43.11
C LEU A 771 20.59 11.38 -42.68
N THR A 772 20.60 12.43 -41.86
CA THR A 772 21.85 13.03 -41.37
C THR A 772 22.46 12.19 -40.24
N GLN A 773 23.75 12.37 -39.96
CA GLN A 773 24.43 11.75 -38.83
C GLN A 773 23.66 11.92 -37.50
N ALA A 774 23.19 13.14 -37.21
CA ALA A 774 22.42 13.45 -36.00
C ALA A 774 21.04 12.76 -35.95
N ASP A 775 20.46 12.40 -37.09
CA ASP A 775 19.22 11.61 -37.15
C ASP A 775 19.50 10.13 -36.82
N TYR A 776 20.61 9.56 -37.29
CA TYR A 776 21.02 8.20 -36.90
C TYR A 776 21.47 8.12 -35.43
N GLU A 777 22.06 9.19 -34.89
CA GLU A 777 22.35 9.31 -33.45
C GLU A 777 21.06 9.30 -32.61
N LEU A 778 20.01 10.02 -33.04
CA LEU A 778 18.68 9.94 -32.42
C LEU A 778 18.11 8.51 -32.48
N ILE A 779 18.19 7.84 -33.63
CA ILE A 779 17.71 6.46 -33.81
C ILE A 779 18.48 5.50 -32.89
N ALA A 780 19.80 5.67 -32.73
CA ALA A 780 20.63 4.88 -31.83
C ALA A 780 20.27 5.10 -30.34
N LEU A 781 20.02 6.35 -29.92
CA LEU A 781 19.50 6.63 -28.56
C LEU A 781 18.13 5.99 -28.32
N VAL A 782 17.25 5.98 -29.32
CA VAL A 782 15.95 5.29 -29.24
C VAL A 782 16.13 3.77 -29.23
N ASN A 783 17.11 3.22 -29.94
CA ASN A 783 17.46 1.79 -29.87
C ASN A 783 17.89 1.38 -28.45
N ARG A 784 18.71 2.19 -27.75
CA ARG A 784 19.08 1.94 -26.34
C ARG A 784 17.83 1.75 -25.45
N GLU A 785 16.81 2.59 -25.63
CA GLU A 785 15.54 2.50 -24.89
C GLU A 785 14.69 1.27 -25.29
N ILE A 786 14.65 0.88 -26.57
CA ILE A 786 13.94 -0.33 -27.02
C ILE A 786 14.63 -1.62 -26.51
N ILE A 787 15.97 -1.65 -26.53
CA ILE A 787 16.77 -2.74 -25.98
C ILE A 787 16.49 -2.88 -24.47
N ALA A 788 16.49 -1.77 -23.73
CA ALA A 788 16.16 -1.76 -22.31
C ALA A 788 14.71 -2.24 -22.06
N TYR A 789 13.73 -1.74 -22.83
CA TYR A 789 12.34 -2.21 -22.79
C TYR A 789 12.25 -3.74 -22.93
N VAL A 790 12.83 -4.32 -24.00
CA VAL A 790 12.83 -5.78 -24.24
C VAL A 790 13.49 -6.53 -23.08
N GLN A 791 14.69 -6.10 -22.64
CA GLN A 791 15.38 -6.73 -21.50
C GLN A 791 14.61 -6.66 -20.19
N HIS A 792 13.76 -5.65 -20.00
CA HIS A 792 12.91 -5.52 -18.82
C HIS A 792 11.61 -6.34 -18.94
N MET A 793 11.02 -6.45 -20.13
CA MET A 793 9.84 -7.28 -20.39
C MET A 793 10.14 -8.78 -20.23
N GLU A 794 11.21 -9.29 -20.86
CA GLU A 794 11.64 -10.70 -20.74
C GLU A 794 11.94 -11.10 -19.28
N LYS A 795 12.41 -10.14 -18.46
CA LYS A 795 12.69 -10.35 -17.02
C LYS A 795 11.48 -10.10 -16.11
N GLY A 796 10.28 -9.88 -16.68
CA GLY A 796 9.06 -9.61 -15.92
C GLY A 796 9.06 -8.31 -15.11
N ARG A 797 9.91 -7.33 -15.47
CA ARG A 797 10.07 -6.01 -14.83
C ARG A 797 9.23 -4.95 -15.56
N LEU A 798 7.92 -5.22 -15.62
CA LEU A 798 6.92 -4.49 -16.41
C LEU A 798 6.81 -3.00 -16.04
N ARG A 799 7.03 -2.63 -14.77
CA ARG A 799 7.03 -1.23 -14.31
C ARG A 799 8.18 -0.43 -14.93
N GLU A 800 9.34 -1.06 -15.01
CA GLU A 800 10.56 -0.45 -15.49
C GLU A 800 10.55 -0.36 -17.02
N ALA A 801 10.07 -1.40 -17.72
CA ALA A 801 9.85 -1.37 -19.16
C ALA A 801 8.94 -0.18 -19.58
N LEU A 802 7.87 0.11 -18.82
CA LEU A 802 6.99 1.25 -19.09
C LEU A 802 7.73 2.61 -19.04
N ARG A 803 8.77 2.75 -18.20
CA ARG A 803 9.58 3.98 -18.13
C ARG A 803 10.35 4.26 -19.41
N HIS A 804 10.89 3.21 -20.06
CA HIS A 804 11.56 3.34 -21.35
C HIS A 804 10.61 3.82 -22.46
N VAL A 805 9.35 3.37 -22.46
CA VAL A 805 8.31 3.89 -23.39
C VAL A 805 8.04 5.39 -23.17
N LEU A 806 7.95 5.82 -21.90
CA LEU A 806 7.78 7.24 -21.55
C LEU A 806 9.04 8.08 -21.87
N SER A 807 10.24 7.49 -21.80
CA SER A 807 11.50 8.14 -22.17
C SER A 807 11.61 8.32 -23.69
N ILE A 808 11.20 7.35 -24.51
CA ILE A 808 11.11 7.51 -25.98
C ILE A 808 10.17 8.68 -26.34
N SER A 809 9.05 8.85 -25.63
CA SER A 809 8.18 10.02 -25.80
C SER A 809 8.84 11.33 -25.38
N ARG A 810 9.66 11.31 -24.32
CA ARG A 810 10.44 12.47 -23.86
C ARG A 810 11.50 12.87 -24.90
N ILE A 811 12.24 11.89 -25.44
CA ILE A 811 13.21 12.07 -26.54
C ILE A 811 12.51 12.65 -27.78
N GLY A 812 11.33 12.13 -28.15
CA GLY A 812 10.54 12.68 -29.26
C GLY A 812 10.11 14.14 -29.03
N ASN A 813 9.63 14.48 -27.83
CA ASN A 813 9.32 15.86 -27.45
C ASN A 813 10.57 16.76 -27.50
N GLN A 814 11.72 16.29 -27.02
CA GLN A 814 12.98 17.03 -27.04
C GLN A 814 13.49 17.26 -28.48
N HIS A 815 13.48 16.23 -29.33
CA HIS A 815 13.84 16.35 -30.75
C HIS A 815 12.95 17.37 -31.47
N MET A 816 11.61 17.27 -31.30
CA MET A 816 10.69 18.25 -31.88
C MET A 816 10.93 19.67 -31.35
N GLN A 817 11.32 19.82 -30.08
CA GLN A 817 11.60 21.12 -29.47
C GLN A 817 12.94 21.72 -29.92
N PHE A 818 13.94 20.87 -30.18
CA PHE A 818 15.27 21.26 -30.68
C PHE A 818 15.23 21.62 -32.18
N GLN A 819 14.57 20.80 -33.00
CA GLN A 819 14.46 20.99 -34.45
C GLN A 819 13.53 22.14 -34.85
N GLN A 820 12.62 22.57 -33.97
CA GLN A 820 11.69 23.70 -34.18
C GLN A 820 11.00 23.73 -35.58
N PRO A 821 10.36 22.63 -36.02
CA PRO A 821 9.85 22.53 -37.40
C PRO A 821 8.80 23.59 -37.77
N TRP A 822 8.14 24.22 -36.80
CA TRP A 822 7.22 25.36 -37.02
C TRP A 822 7.93 26.67 -37.41
N LEU A 823 9.26 26.73 -37.32
CA LEU A 823 10.11 27.75 -37.93
C LEU A 823 10.69 27.25 -39.25
N LEU A 824 11.32 26.07 -39.26
CA LEU A 824 11.97 25.50 -40.46
C LEU A 824 11.04 25.43 -41.69
N LEU A 825 9.78 25.02 -41.51
CA LEU A 825 8.79 24.98 -42.60
C LEU A 825 8.41 26.36 -43.18
N LYS A 826 8.94 27.46 -42.63
CA LYS A 826 8.76 28.84 -43.12
C LYS A 826 10.07 29.46 -43.64
N GLY A 827 11.19 28.75 -43.55
CA GLY A 827 12.51 29.19 -44.02
C GLY A 827 12.72 28.90 -45.50
N GLU A 828 13.98 28.75 -45.89
CA GLU A 828 14.39 28.43 -47.27
C GLU A 828 14.14 26.96 -47.61
N ASP A 829 14.36 26.54 -48.85
CA ASP A 829 13.97 25.19 -49.29
C ASP A 829 14.74 24.06 -48.58
N ASP A 830 15.96 24.30 -48.12
CA ASP A 830 16.69 23.34 -47.26
C ASP A 830 16.15 23.31 -45.81
N ASP A 831 15.70 24.44 -45.26
CA ASP A 831 14.98 24.46 -43.98
C ASP A 831 13.68 23.65 -44.09
N LYS A 832 12.93 23.83 -45.18
CA LYS A 832 11.69 23.08 -45.44
C LYS A 832 11.96 21.56 -45.49
N LYS A 833 13.04 21.11 -46.16
CA LYS A 833 13.47 19.69 -46.16
C LYS A 833 13.80 19.23 -44.74
N ARG A 834 14.60 19.97 -43.98
CA ARG A 834 15.01 19.61 -42.60
C ARG A 834 13.80 19.53 -41.65
N GLY A 835 12.87 20.48 -41.77
CA GLY A 835 11.59 20.47 -41.04
C GLY A 835 10.67 19.32 -41.44
N ALA A 836 10.69 18.91 -42.71
CA ALA A 836 9.98 17.73 -43.21
C ALA A 836 10.55 16.44 -42.62
N THR A 837 11.87 16.23 -42.69
CA THR A 837 12.56 15.06 -42.10
C THR A 837 12.27 14.95 -40.60
N ALA A 838 12.35 16.06 -39.85
CA ALA A 838 12.03 16.06 -38.42
C ALA A 838 10.57 15.64 -38.12
N ILE A 839 9.59 16.14 -38.89
CA ILE A 839 8.17 15.72 -38.74
C ILE A 839 7.97 14.27 -39.17
N GLY A 840 8.67 13.81 -40.21
CA GLY A 840 8.67 12.41 -40.65
C GLY A 840 9.16 11.48 -39.54
N LEU A 841 10.35 11.74 -38.97
CA LEU A 841 10.90 10.99 -37.84
C LEU A 841 9.98 11.03 -36.61
N CYS A 842 9.37 12.17 -36.29
CA CYS A 842 8.36 12.24 -35.23
C CYS A 842 7.15 11.32 -35.51
N CYS A 843 6.67 11.21 -36.76
CA CYS A 843 5.60 10.27 -37.11
C CYS A 843 6.01 8.81 -36.94
N GLN A 844 7.26 8.46 -37.31
CA GLN A 844 7.82 7.12 -37.10
C GLN A 844 7.88 6.78 -35.59
N LEU A 845 8.33 7.72 -34.76
CA LEU A 845 8.37 7.57 -33.30
C LEU A 845 6.98 7.37 -32.69
N VAL A 846 5.94 7.99 -33.26
CA VAL A 846 4.55 7.73 -32.85
C VAL A 846 4.09 6.32 -33.27
N GLY A 847 4.55 5.80 -34.40
CA GLY A 847 4.38 4.38 -34.77
C GLY A 847 5.02 3.42 -33.76
N LEU A 848 6.28 3.66 -33.40
CA LEU A 848 7.01 2.91 -32.38
C LEU A 848 6.32 2.96 -31.01
N LEU A 849 5.91 4.15 -30.56
CA LEU A 849 5.17 4.31 -29.30
C LEU A 849 3.83 3.56 -29.34
N CYS A 850 3.10 3.61 -30.46
CA CYS A 850 1.86 2.85 -30.63
C CYS A 850 2.07 1.34 -30.47
N ALA A 851 3.20 0.81 -30.97
CA ALA A 851 3.63 -0.57 -30.78
C ALA A 851 3.96 -0.86 -29.30
N LEU A 852 4.91 -0.12 -28.72
CA LEU A 852 5.39 -0.31 -27.33
C LEU A 852 4.31 -0.11 -26.26
N LEU A 853 3.31 0.74 -26.51
CA LEU A 853 2.19 0.97 -25.61
C LEU A 853 1.11 -0.12 -25.73
N SER A 854 1.01 -0.85 -26.84
CA SER A 854 -0.07 -1.81 -27.07
C SER A 854 -0.23 -2.91 -26.01
N PRO A 855 0.81 -3.34 -25.26
CA PRO A 855 0.63 -4.22 -24.12
C PRO A 855 0.02 -3.52 -22.89
N TYR A 856 0.32 -2.25 -22.69
CA TYR A 856 -0.12 -1.47 -21.53
C TYR A 856 -1.49 -0.83 -21.74
N LEU A 857 -1.68 -0.16 -22.88
CA LEU A 857 -2.82 0.70 -23.21
C LEU A 857 -3.48 0.23 -24.53
N PRO A 858 -4.11 -0.96 -24.54
CA PRO A 858 -4.55 -1.59 -25.79
C PRO A 858 -5.65 -0.81 -26.53
N GLU A 859 -6.53 -0.09 -25.83
CA GLU A 859 -7.58 0.73 -26.46
C GLU A 859 -7.03 2.08 -26.95
N THR A 860 -6.06 2.63 -26.22
CA THR A 860 -5.34 3.84 -26.61
C THR A 860 -4.47 3.58 -27.84
N SER A 861 -3.75 2.46 -27.88
CA SER A 861 -3.02 2.01 -29.08
C SER A 861 -3.97 1.66 -30.22
N ARG A 862 -5.19 1.15 -29.98
CA ARG A 862 -6.21 0.98 -31.04
C ARG A 862 -6.54 2.32 -31.70
N ARG A 863 -6.88 3.33 -30.89
CA ARG A 863 -7.16 4.71 -31.36
C ARG A 863 -5.95 5.34 -32.05
N LEU A 864 -4.75 5.24 -31.48
CA LEU A 864 -3.54 5.80 -32.06
C LEU A 864 -3.18 5.12 -33.40
N ARG A 865 -3.36 3.80 -33.51
CA ARG A 865 -3.19 3.05 -34.76
C ARG A 865 -4.19 3.47 -35.84
N GLU A 866 -5.39 3.89 -35.45
CA GLU A 866 -6.40 4.49 -36.35
C GLU A 866 -6.01 5.91 -36.78
N GLN A 867 -5.43 6.73 -35.89
CA GLN A 867 -4.82 8.02 -36.28
C GLN A 867 -3.60 7.84 -37.19
N LEU A 868 -2.82 6.76 -37.03
CA LEU A 868 -1.70 6.40 -37.90
C LEU A 868 -2.14 5.76 -39.23
N ASN A 869 -3.38 5.26 -39.32
CA ASN A 869 -3.91 4.50 -40.45
C ASN A 869 -3.04 3.27 -40.83
N VAL A 870 -2.64 2.45 -39.84
CA VAL A 870 -1.84 1.23 -40.07
C VAL A 870 -2.54 -0.05 -39.60
N LYS A 871 -2.15 -1.19 -40.18
CA LYS A 871 -2.65 -2.52 -39.77
C LYS A 871 -1.96 -2.98 -38.48
N PRO A 872 -2.59 -3.86 -37.67
CA PRO A 872 -1.96 -4.36 -36.44
C PRO A 872 -0.60 -5.02 -36.70
N GLU A 873 -0.55 -5.96 -37.64
CA GLU A 873 0.64 -6.70 -38.07
C GLU A 873 1.75 -5.86 -38.74
N THR A 874 1.54 -4.55 -38.96
CA THR A 874 2.60 -3.60 -39.34
C THR A 874 3.47 -3.20 -38.14
N LEU A 875 2.90 -3.12 -36.94
CA LEU A 875 3.57 -2.64 -35.73
C LEU A 875 4.11 -3.81 -34.90
N ARG A 876 5.31 -4.29 -35.26
CA ARG A 876 5.99 -5.43 -34.62
C ARG A 876 7.42 -5.07 -34.21
N ILE A 877 7.97 -5.78 -33.22
CA ILE A 877 9.32 -5.54 -32.68
C ILE A 877 10.13 -6.83 -32.77
N ASN A 878 11.37 -6.75 -33.26
CA ASN A 878 12.30 -7.88 -33.21
C ASN A 878 12.92 -7.99 -31.80
N PRO A 879 12.65 -9.04 -31.01
CA PRO A 879 13.24 -9.19 -29.67
C PRO A 879 14.69 -9.66 -29.68
N GLU A 880 15.19 -10.19 -30.81
CA GLU A 880 16.55 -10.69 -30.97
C GLU A 880 17.51 -9.60 -31.49
N ASN A 881 16.95 -8.55 -32.11
CA ASN A 881 17.65 -7.32 -32.48
C ASN A 881 16.73 -6.09 -32.24
N PRO A 882 16.51 -5.70 -30.97
CA PRO A 882 15.54 -4.67 -30.61
C PRO A 882 15.95 -3.31 -31.15
N SER A 883 15.15 -2.78 -32.08
CA SER A 883 15.52 -1.61 -32.87
C SER A 883 14.29 -0.85 -33.39
N PHE A 884 14.50 0.42 -33.71
CA PHE A 884 13.50 1.32 -34.26
C PHE A 884 13.38 1.12 -35.78
N LEU A 885 12.19 0.71 -36.22
CA LEU A 885 11.91 0.35 -37.61
C LEU A 885 11.09 1.44 -38.32
N GLN A 886 11.27 1.56 -39.64
CA GLN A 886 10.56 2.54 -40.48
C GLN A 886 9.10 2.11 -40.77
N TYR A 887 8.24 2.11 -39.74
CA TYR A 887 6.85 1.63 -39.83
C TYR A 887 5.96 2.34 -40.86
N LEU A 888 6.28 3.59 -41.20
CA LEU A 888 5.51 4.42 -42.14
C LEU A 888 6.35 4.70 -43.40
N PRO A 889 6.03 4.16 -44.58
CA PRO A 889 6.76 4.52 -45.80
C PRO A 889 6.50 5.99 -46.20
N SER A 890 7.42 6.61 -46.93
CA SER A 890 7.22 7.97 -47.43
C SER A 890 5.94 8.08 -48.27
N GLY A 891 5.23 9.20 -48.17
CA GLY A 891 3.94 9.43 -48.82
C GLY A 891 2.75 8.72 -48.17
N HIS A 892 2.96 7.87 -47.15
CA HIS A 892 1.90 7.20 -46.37
C HIS A 892 0.88 8.19 -45.83
N VAL A 893 -0.41 7.87 -45.94
CA VAL A 893 -1.50 8.75 -45.54
C VAL A 893 -1.97 8.39 -44.14
N ILE A 894 -1.70 9.25 -43.16
CA ILE A 894 -2.21 9.09 -41.79
C ILE A 894 -3.72 9.36 -41.72
N GLY A 895 -4.34 8.89 -40.65
CA GLY A 895 -5.72 9.20 -40.31
C GLY A 895 -5.88 10.61 -39.74
N LYS A 896 -7.05 10.89 -39.16
CA LYS A 896 -7.33 12.18 -38.50
C LYS A 896 -6.66 12.22 -37.12
N PRO A 897 -5.81 13.20 -36.80
CA PRO A 897 -5.27 13.37 -35.44
C PRO A 897 -6.36 13.73 -34.43
N GLU A 898 -6.25 13.19 -33.20
CA GLU A 898 -7.08 13.56 -32.06
C GLU A 898 -6.34 13.40 -30.71
N PRO A 899 -6.71 14.16 -29.66
CA PRO A 899 -6.13 13.98 -28.32
C PRO A 899 -6.40 12.58 -27.75
N LEU A 900 -5.34 11.88 -27.32
CA LEU A 900 -5.44 10.53 -26.76
C LEU A 900 -6.06 10.51 -25.35
N PHE A 901 -5.69 11.48 -24.52
CA PHE A 901 -6.06 11.52 -23.10
C PHE A 901 -6.78 12.82 -22.73
N ALA A 902 -7.54 12.79 -21.63
CA ALA A 902 -8.14 13.95 -21.00
C ALA A 902 -7.42 14.26 -19.67
N LYS A 903 -7.46 15.53 -19.27
CA LYS A 903 -7.05 15.94 -17.92
C LYS A 903 -8.06 15.40 -16.90
N ILE A 904 -7.56 14.85 -15.79
CA ILE A 904 -8.40 14.52 -14.63
C ILE A 904 -8.30 15.68 -13.64
N GLU A 905 -9.46 16.22 -13.24
CA GLU A 905 -9.53 17.37 -12.32
C GLU A 905 -9.46 16.95 -10.85
N PRO A 906 -8.78 17.70 -9.97
CA PRO A 906 -8.64 17.37 -8.55
C PRO A 906 -9.97 17.14 -7.82
N GLU A 907 -11.01 17.90 -8.17
CA GLU A 907 -12.34 17.80 -7.56
C GLU A 907 -13.07 16.50 -7.92
N VAL A 908 -12.68 15.84 -9.03
CA VAL A 908 -13.17 14.49 -9.36
C VAL A 908 -12.44 13.46 -8.51
N LEU A 909 -11.12 13.61 -8.38
CA LEU A 909 -10.28 12.69 -7.60
C LEU A 909 -10.65 12.68 -6.12
N GLU A 910 -10.85 13.84 -5.48
CA GLU A 910 -11.25 13.91 -4.07
C GLU A 910 -12.68 13.38 -3.83
N LYS A 911 -13.62 13.56 -4.79
CA LYS A 911 -14.95 12.91 -4.71
C LYS A 911 -14.84 11.39 -4.77
N LEU A 912 -14.02 10.85 -5.66
CA LEU A 912 -13.79 9.42 -5.76
C LEU A 912 -13.04 8.88 -4.53
N ARG A 913 -11.97 9.57 -4.10
CA ARG A 913 -11.22 9.26 -2.86
C ARG A 913 -12.14 9.13 -1.66
N ALA A 914 -13.06 10.09 -1.47
CA ALA A 914 -14.10 10.01 -0.44
C ALA A 914 -15.06 8.81 -0.62
N LYS A 915 -15.59 8.58 -1.85
CA LYS A 915 -16.47 7.43 -2.19
C LYS A 915 -15.83 6.07 -1.85
N TYR A 916 -14.51 5.96 -1.96
CA TYR A 916 -13.76 4.71 -1.74
C TYR A 916 -12.94 4.67 -0.43
N ALA A 917 -13.06 5.68 0.45
CA ALA A 917 -12.34 5.77 1.72
C ALA A 917 -12.92 4.88 2.84
N GLY A 918 -14.22 4.53 2.82
CA GLY A 918 -14.86 3.68 3.82
C GLY A 918 -16.38 3.82 3.90
N SER A 919 -16.98 3.23 4.94
CA SER A 919 -18.42 3.26 5.27
C SER A 919 -19.35 2.65 4.19
N GLN A 920 -19.56 1.33 4.25
CA GLN A 920 -20.62 0.67 3.46
C GLN A 920 -22.01 1.25 3.74
N SER A 921 -22.29 1.67 4.98
CA SER A 921 -23.57 2.27 5.38
C SER A 921 -23.89 3.58 4.65
N ASP A 922 -22.88 4.27 4.12
CA ASP A 922 -23.07 5.51 3.38
C ASP A 922 -22.91 5.30 1.87
N ARG A 923 -22.04 4.38 1.40
CA ARG A 923 -22.07 3.91 -0.01
C ARG A 923 -23.46 3.42 -0.42
N ALA A 924 -24.15 2.64 0.43
CA ALA A 924 -25.49 2.12 0.13
C ALA A 924 -26.57 3.22 0.05
N LYS A 925 -26.50 4.23 0.92
CA LYS A 925 -27.41 5.40 0.89
C LYS A 925 -27.13 6.30 -0.30
N GLN A 926 -25.85 6.54 -0.62
CA GLN A 926 -25.45 7.36 -1.76
C GLN A 926 -25.83 6.68 -3.08
N ASN A 927 -25.35 5.46 -3.38
CA ASN A 927 -25.68 4.81 -4.65
C ASN A 927 -27.19 4.68 -4.90
N GLY A 928 -28.00 4.45 -3.84
CA GLY A 928 -29.46 4.43 -3.95
C GLY A 928 -30.12 5.80 -4.20
N SER A 929 -29.59 6.89 -3.62
CA SER A 929 -30.17 8.24 -3.78
C SER A 929 -29.61 8.99 -4.98
N THR A 930 -28.32 8.86 -5.29
CA THR A 930 -27.67 9.47 -6.45
C THR A 930 -28.28 8.96 -7.76
N ALA A 931 -28.50 7.64 -7.92
CA ALA A 931 -29.11 7.10 -9.13
C ALA A 931 -30.55 7.62 -9.37
N VAL A 932 -31.31 7.86 -8.30
CA VAL A 932 -32.65 8.46 -8.39
C VAL A 932 -32.55 9.96 -8.72
N ALA A 933 -31.63 10.70 -8.09
CA ALA A 933 -31.43 12.13 -8.35
C ALA A 933 -30.89 12.41 -9.78
N GLU A 934 -30.00 11.57 -10.30
CA GLU A 934 -29.49 11.63 -11.67
C GLU A 934 -30.60 11.33 -12.70
N LEU A 935 -31.46 10.35 -12.42
CA LEU A 935 -32.65 10.10 -13.24
C LEU A 935 -33.68 11.24 -13.16
N GLU A 936 -33.88 11.86 -12.00
CA GLU A 936 -34.75 13.03 -11.83
C GLU A 936 -34.25 14.24 -12.63
N GLU A 937 -32.95 14.53 -12.57
CA GLU A 937 -32.34 15.61 -13.35
C GLU A 937 -32.34 15.30 -14.85
N ALA A 938 -32.09 14.05 -15.27
CA ALA A 938 -32.19 13.64 -16.67
C ALA A 938 -33.63 13.74 -17.21
N VAL A 939 -34.64 13.33 -16.42
CA VAL A 939 -36.07 13.53 -16.74
C VAL A 939 -36.42 15.00 -16.85
N LYS A 940 -35.86 15.86 -15.97
CA LYS A 940 -36.04 17.32 -16.01
C LYS A 940 -35.44 17.94 -17.27
N GLN A 941 -34.18 17.65 -17.59
CA GLN A 941 -33.50 18.20 -18.77
C GLN A 941 -34.11 17.72 -20.09
N GLN A 942 -34.44 16.42 -20.20
CA GLN A 942 -35.16 15.88 -21.35
C GLN A 942 -36.57 16.50 -21.46
N GLY A 943 -37.21 16.80 -20.32
CA GLY A 943 -38.48 17.53 -20.26
C GLY A 943 -38.37 18.97 -20.79
N GLU A 944 -37.31 19.68 -20.44
CA GLU A 944 -36.98 21.02 -20.94
C GLU A 944 -36.81 21.02 -22.46
N LYS A 945 -35.97 20.11 -22.98
CA LYS A 945 -35.73 19.91 -24.41
C LYS A 945 -37.02 19.62 -25.20
N VAL A 946 -37.89 18.78 -24.64
CA VAL A 946 -39.22 18.48 -25.22
C VAL A 946 -40.14 19.71 -25.26
N ARG A 947 -40.10 20.60 -24.25
CA ARG A 947 -40.86 21.86 -24.28
C ARG A 947 -40.32 22.80 -25.35
N GLN A 948 -39.01 22.96 -25.43
CA GLN A 948 -38.35 23.84 -26.39
C GLN A 948 -38.64 23.40 -27.84
N LEU A 949 -38.53 22.11 -28.15
CA LEU A 949 -38.84 21.57 -29.49
C LEU A 949 -40.33 21.69 -29.85
N LYS A 950 -41.24 21.58 -28.88
CA LYS A 950 -42.69 21.83 -29.09
C LYS A 950 -43.04 23.31 -29.25
N ALA A 951 -42.20 24.21 -28.76
CA ALA A 951 -42.35 25.65 -28.95
C ALA A 951 -41.75 26.10 -30.30
N SER A 952 -40.66 25.48 -30.77
CA SER A 952 -40.01 25.84 -32.03
C SER A 952 -40.65 25.24 -33.28
N THR A 953 -41.32 24.08 -33.19
CA THR A 953 -42.07 23.52 -34.34
C THR A 953 -43.35 22.81 -33.94
N LYS A 954 -44.36 22.91 -34.82
CA LYS A 954 -45.61 22.16 -34.73
C LYS A 954 -45.50 20.75 -35.31
N ASP A 955 -44.44 20.43 -36.05
CA ASP A 955 -44.25 19.09 -36.63
C ASP A 955 -44.00 18.06 -35.53
N LYS A 956 -44.90 17.07 -35.46
CA LYS A 956 -44.82 15.93 -34.55
C LYS A 956 -43.59 15.07 -34.79
N ALA A 957 -43.14 14.90 -36.03
CA ALA A 957 -42.03 14.01 -36.37
C ALA A 957 -40.73 14.44 -35.67
N VAL A 958 -40.52 15.75 -35.49
CA VAL A 958 -39.32 16.33 -34.89
C VAL A 958 -39.26 16.10 -33.37
N TRP A 959 -40.37 16.28 -32.64
CA TRP A 959 -40.37 16.20 -31.16
C TRP A 959 -40.89 14.88 -30.57
N GLN A 960 -41.62 14.07 -31.34
CA GLN A 960 -42.19 12.80 -30.84
C GLN A 960 -41.12 11.79 -30.38
N PRO A 961 -39.95 11.62 -31.02
CA PRO A 961 -38.89 10.74 -30.52
C PRO A 961 -38.36 11.17 -29.14
N GLU A 962 -38.17 12.47 -28.94
CA GLU A 962 -37.70 13.05 -27.68
C GLU A 962 -38.76 12.93 -26.56
N VAL A 963 -40.05 12.95 -26.90
CA VAL A 963 -41.15 12.60 -25.99
C VAL A 963 -41.12 11.13 -25.59
N THR A 964 -40.88 10.21 -26.54
CA THR A 964 -40.75 8.78 -26.22
C THR A 964 -39.57 8.53 -25.27
N LYS A 965 -38.43 9.19 -25.51
CA LYS A 965 -37.25 9.15 -24.62
C LYS A 965 -37.55 9.69 -23.22
N LEU A 966 -38.33 10.77 -23.11
CA LEU A 966 -38.79 11.31 -21.83
C LEU A 966 -39.70 10.34 -21.05
N LEU A 967 -40.58 9.62 -21.74
CA LEU A 967 -41.47 8.64 -21.12
C LEU A 967 -40.71 7.42 -20.60
N GLU A 968 -39.72 6.92 -21.35
CA GLU A 968 -38.89 5.79 -20.91
C GLU A 968 -38.00 6.17 -19.73
N LEU A 969 -37.38 7.37 -19.73
CA LEU A 969 -36.64 7.86 -18.56
C LEU A 969 -37.52 7.98 -17.30
N LYS A 970 -38.77 8.41 -17.44
CA LYS A 970 -39.74 8.44 -16.31
C LYS A 970 -40.11 7.05 -15.80
N LYS A 971 -40.24 6.07 -16.69
CA LYS A 971 -40.50 4.67 -16.35
C LYS A 971 -39.31 4.03 -15.64
N GLN A 972 -38.08 4.38 -16.04
CA GLN A 972 -36.84 3.97 -15.37
C GLN A 972 -36.72 4.61 -13.97
N LEU A 973 -37.08 5.89 -13.84
CA LEU A 973 -37.16 6.58 -12.54
C LEU A 973 -38.18 5.92 -11.60
N GLU A 974 -39.41 5.62 -12.06
CA GLU A 974 -40.38 4.87 -11.27
C GLU A 974 -39.85 3.49 -10.84
N ALA A 975 -39.17 2.78 -11.73
CA ALA A 975 -38.60 1.47 -11.43
C ALA A 975 -37.48 1.57 -10.38
N ALA A 976 -36.61 2.58 -10.47
CA ALA A 976 -35.57 2.85 -9.48
C ALA A 976 -36.16 3.21 -8.10
N GLN A 977 -37.14 4.11 -8.05
CA GLN A 977 -37.84 4.48 -6.80
C GLN A 977 -38.56 3.27 -6.17
N LYS A 978 -39.19 2.41 -6.98
CA LYS A 978 -39.83 1.16 -6.51
C LYS A 978 -38.80 0.13 -6.02
N ALA A 979 -37.66 -0.01 -6.69
CA ALA A 979 -36.57 -0.89 -6.26
C ALA A 979 -35.93 -0.40 -4.94
N GLN A 980 -35.76 0.92 -4.77
CA GLN A 980 -35.28 1.52 -3.53
C GLN A 980 -36.20 1.23 -2.33
N ALA A 981 -37.52 1.18 -2.57
CA ALA A 981 -38.51 0.78 -1.57
C ALA A 981 -38.60 -0.73 -1.30
N ALA A 982 -38.01 -1.58 -2.14
CA ALA A 982 -38.15 -3.05 -2.10
C ALA A 982 -36.97 -3.79 -1.44
N SER A 983 -36.03 -3.08 -0.81
CA SER A 983 -34.91 -3.72 -0.10
C SER A 983 -35.39 -4.55 1.11
N PRO A 984 -34.91 -5.78 1.32
CA PRO A 984 -35.52 -6.71 2.28
C PRO A 984 -35.20 -6.37 3.73
N GLN A 985 -36.11 -5.65 4.39
CA GLN A 985 -36.20 -5.70 5.86
C GLN A 985 -36.68 -7.09 6.29
N LYS A 986 -35.99 -7.71 7.26
CA LYS A 986 -36.45 -8.97 7.88
C LYS A 986 -37.85 -8.77 8.47
N GLN A 987 -38.78 -9.63 8.12
CA GLN A 987 -40.06 -9.74 8.82
C GLN A 987 -39.80 -10.16 10.27
N ALA A 988 -40.08 -9.26 11.21
CA ALA A 988 -40.23 -9.59 12.62
C ALA A 988 -41.71 -9.87 12.90
N ALA A 989 -42.00 -10.86 13.74
CA ALA A 989 -43.36 -11.12 14.22
C ALA A 989 -43.87 -9.91 15.05
N PRO A 990 -45.19 -9.65 15.07
CA PRO A 990 -45.74 -8.44 15.69
C PRO A 990 -45.60 -8.48 17.22
N GLY A 991 -44.73 -7.63 17.78
CA GLY A 991 -44.59 -7.47 19.23
C GLY A 991 -43.86 -6.18 19.62
N GLY A 992 -44.46 -5.40 20.51
CA GLY A 992 -43.75 -4.38 21.31
C GLY A 992 -43.30 -3.10 20.59
N GLY A 993 -44.20 -2.39 19.91
CA GLY A 993 -43.93 -1.00 19.54
C GLY A 993 -43.99 -0.09 20.78
N ASP A 994 -42.91 0.65 21.07
CA ASP A 994 -42.85 1.58 22.21
C ASP A 994 -43.80 2.77 22.02
N VAL A 995 -44.78 2.89 22.92
CA VAL A 995 -45.79 3.96 22.96
C VAL A 995 -45.14 5.35 22.95
N SER A 996 -44.01 5.53 23.63
CA SER A 996 -43.25 6.80 23.68
C SER A 996 -42.85 7.30 22.28
N SER A 997 -42.49 6.38 21.38
CA SER A 997 -42.12 6.70 19.99
C SER A 997 -43.31 7.18 19.16
N LEU A 998 -44.49 6.59 19.37
CA LEU A 998 -45.74 6.97 18.70
C LEU A 998 -46.28 8.31 19.23
N GLU A 999 -46.20 8.56 20.54
CA GLU A 999 -46.58 9.85 21.14
C GLU A 999 -45.75 11.00 20.56
N LYS A 1000 -44.43 10.80 20.43
CA LYS A 1000 -43.55 11.77 19.80
C LYS A 1000 -43.89 12.00 18.32
N ALA A 1001 -44.11 10.94 17.54
CA ALA A 1001 -44.47 11.06 16.12
C ALA A 1001 -45.83 11.77 15.92
N VAL A 1002 -46.82 11.50 16.79
CA VAL A 1002 -48.11 12.21 16.81
C VAL A 1002 -47.93 13.70 17.14
N ALA A 1003 -47.03 14.05 18.05
CA ALA A 1003 -46.76 15.45 18.39
C ALA A 1003 -46.09 16.22 17.23
N GLU A 1004 -45.04 15.65 16.61
CA GLU A 1004 -44.29 16.27 15.51
C GLU A 1004 -45.17 16.43 14.25
N GLN A 1005 -45.91 15.38 13.86
CA GLN A 1005 -46.86 15.47 12.75
C GLN A 1005 -48.03 16.41 13.06
N GLY A 1006 -48.44 16.51 14.33
CA GLY A 1006 -49.45 17.45 14.81
C GLY A 1006 -49.04 18.90 14.63
N GLU A 1007 -47.77 19.21 14.90
CA GLU A 1007 -47.22 20.54 14.71
C GLU A 1007 -47.09 20.92 13.23
N LYS A 1008 -46.58 20.01 12.40
CA LYS A 1008 -46.52 20.19 10.93
C LYS A 1008 -47.90 20.49 10.33
N VAL A 1009 -48.95 19.81 10.80
CA VAL A 1009 -50.34 20.07 10.43
C VAL A 1009 -50.84 21.45 10.87
N ARG A 1010 -50.44 21.94 12.06
CA ARG A 1010 -50.78 23.31 12.51
C ARG A 1010 -50.13 24.37 11.63
N GLN A 1011 -48.85 24.20 11.31
CA GLN A 1011 -48.09 25.14 10.48
C GLN A 1011 -48.64 25.24 9.05
N LEU A 1012 -48.96 24.09 8.41
CA LEU A 1012 -49.56 24.08 7.07
C LEU A 1012 -50.99 24.65 7.04
N LYS A 1013 -51.75 24.53 8.13
CA LYS A 1013 -53.08 25.18 8.27
C LYS A 1013 -52.98 26.69 8.52
N ALA A 1014 -51.88 27.16 9.09
CA ALA A 1014 -51.62 28.59 9.27
C ALA A 1014 -51.12 29.25 7.97
N SER A 1015 -50.36 28.53 7.14
CA SER A 1015 -49.79 29.07 5.90
C SER A 1015 -50.73 29.04 4.69
N THR A 1016 -51.72 28.13 4.63
CA THR A 1016 -52.72 28.14 3.55
C THR A 1016 -54.12 27.69 3.97
N LYS A 1017 -55.13 28.33 3.36
CA LYS A 1017 -56.54 27.96 3.49
C LYS A 1017 -56.95 26.80 2.57
N ASP A 1018 -56.11 26.45 1.59
CA ASP A 1018 -56.41 25.31 0.70
C ASP A 1018 -56.27 23.98 1.46
N LYS A 1019 -57.39 23.25 1.55
CA LYS A 1019 -57.45 21.93 2.17
C LYS A 1019 -56.58 20.92 1.44
N ALA A 1020 -56.44 20.98 0.11
CA ALA A 1020 -55.71 19.97 -0.66
C ALA A 1020 -54.25 19.83 -0.21
N VAL A 1021 -53.63 20.94 0.24
CA VAL A 1021 -52.23 20.99 0.68
C VAL A 1021 -52.02 20.30 2.04
N TRP A 1022 -52.95 20.42 2.99
CA TRP A 1022 -52.78 19.91 4.36
C TRP A 1022 -53.65 18.72 4.74
N GLN A 1023 -54.70 18.39 3.97
CA GLN A 1023 -55.56 17.24 4.23
C GLN A 1023 -54.81 15.90 4.23
N PRO A 1024 -53.80 15.63 3.36
CA PRO A 1024 -53.01 14.40 3.43
C PRO A 1024 -52.24 14.26 4.75
N GLU A 1025 -51.63 15.36 5.22
CA GLU A 1025 -50.87 15.39 6.46
C GLU A 1025 -51.76 15.26 7.71
N VAL A 1026 -53.00 15.75 7.64
CA VAL A 1026 -54.07 15.51 8.64
C VAL A 1026 -54.48 14.03 8.66
N SER A 1027 -54.65 13.40 7.50
CA SER A 1027 -54.99 11.97 7.42
C SER A 1027 -53.88 11.10 8.03
N LYS A 1028 -52.61 11.46 7.77
CA LYS A 1028 -51.44 10.82 8.36
C LYS A 1028 -51.37 10.98 9.89
N LEU A 1029 -51.73 12.17 10.40
CA LEU A 1029 -51.84 12.43 11.85
C LEU A 1029 -52.95 11.59 12.51
N LEU A 1030 -54.10 11.42 11.85
CA LEU A 1030 -55.22 10.62 12.37
C LEU A 1030 -54.86 9.14 12.46
N GLU A 1031 -54.18 8.60 11.43
CA GLU A 1031 -53.74 7.19 11.45
C GLU A 1031 -52.65 6.94 12.50
N LEU A 1032 -51.69 7.86 12.69
CA LEU A 1032 -50.72 7.79 13.79
C LEU A 1032 -51.40 7.80 15.18
N LYS A 1033 -52.44 8.62 15.36
CA LYS A 1033 -53.23 8.62 16.61
C LYS A 1033 -54.00 7.32 16.83
N LYS A 1034 -54.55 6.73 15.77
CA LYS A 1034 -55.24 5.44 15.82
C LYS A 1034 -54.29 4.29 16.15
N GLN A 1035 -53.05 4.33 15.66
CA GLN A 1035 -51.99 3.38 16.00
C GLN A 1035 -51.53 3.56 17.46
N LEU A 1036 -51.42 4.80 17.93
CA LEU A 1036 -51.16 5.10 19.35
C LEU A 1036 -52.27 4.57 20.27
N GLU A 1037 -53.55 4.80 19.95
CA GLU A 1037 -54.67 4.22 20.70
C GLU A 1037 -54.64 2.69 20.70
N ALA A 1038 -54.31 2.05 19.57
CA ALA A 1038 -54.22 0.60 19.47
C ALA A 1038 -53.09 0.04 20.36
N ALA A 1039 -51.92 0.70 20.38
CA ALA A 1039 -50.81 0.33 21.25
C ALA A 1039 -51.16 0.50 22.75
N GLN A 1040 -51.76 1.63 23.12
CA GLN A 1040 -52.19 1.90 24.51
C GLN A 1040 -53.29 0.91 24.96
N LYS A 1041 -54.24 0.56 24.08
CA LYS A 1041 -55.28 -0.46 24.37
C LYS A 1041 -54.70 -1.87 24.48
N ALA A 1042 -53.72 -2.24 23.66
CA ALA A 1042 -53.02 -3.52 23.75
C ALA A 1042 -52.22 -3.65 25.07
N GLN A 1043 -51.65 -2.54 25.56
CA GLN A 1043 -50.89 -2.51 26.82
C GLN A 1043 -51.77 -2.65 28.07
N ALA A 1044 -53.08 -2.40 27.96
CA ALA A 1044 -54.05 -2.47 29.06
C ALA A 1044 -54.77 -3.83 29.21
N ALA A 1045 -54.52 -4.80 28.34
CA ALA A 1045 -55.38 -5.99 28.17
C ALA A 1045 -54.86 -7.31 28.81
N SER A 1046 -53.74 -7.29 29.53
CA SER A 1046 -53.09 -8.51 30.06
C SER A 1046 -53.20 -8.62 31.59
N PRO A 1047 -53.89 -9.64 32.15
CA PRO A 1047 -53.97 -9.87 33.59
C PRO A 1047 -52.63 -10.26 34.23
N GLN A 1048 -52.37 -9.78 35.44
CA GLN A 1048 -51.14 -10.04 36.19
C GLN A 1048 -51.09 -11.47 36.76
N LYS A 1049 -49.90 -12.09 36.72
CA LYS A 1049 -49.47 -13.09 37.69
C LYS A 1049 -48.05 -12.75 38.14
N GLN A 1050 -47.80 -12.81 39.45
CA GLN A 1050 -46.69 -12.08 40.07
C GLN A 1050 -45.36 -12.84 40.02
N ALA A 1051 -44.31 -12.16 39.56
CA ALA A 1051 -42.90 -12.48 39.78
C ALA A 1051 -42.12 -11.15 39.89
N ALA A 1052 -41.03 -11.12 40.68
CA ALA A 1052 -40.40 -9.86 41.10
C ALA A 1052 -39.54 -9.18 40.00
N PRO A 1053 -39.53 -7.84 39.91
CA PRO A 1053 -38.70 -7.10 38.96
C PRO A 1053 -37.24 -6.93 39.44
N GLY A 1054 -36.29 -7.03 38.50
CA GLY A 1054 -34.85 -6.82 38.75
C GLY A 1054 -34.40 -5.36 38.62
N GLY A 1055 -33.36 -4.99 39.36
CA GLY A 1055 -32.95 -3.59 39.57
C GLY A 1055 -32.53 -2.80 38.32
N GLY A 1056 -32.92 -1.52 38.31
CA GLY A 1056 -32.30 -0.47 37.50
C GLY A 1056 -31.31 0.36 38.33
N ASP A 1057 -30.33 0.98 37.68
CA ASP A 1057 -29.23 1.68 38.36
C ASP A 1057 -29.65 3.08 38.88
N VAL A 1058 -29.65 3.21 40.22
CA VAL A 1058 -29.94 4.44 40.98
C VAL A 1058 -29.04 5.62 40.56
N SER A 1059 -27.77 5.37 40.21
CA SER A 1059 -26.80 6.41 39.80
C SER A 1059 -27.31 7.24 38.61
N SER A 1060 -27.99 6.59 37.66
CA SER A 1060 -28.58 7.25 36.49
C SER A 1060 -29.71 8.22 36.85
N LEU A 1061 -30.54 7.86 37.83
CA LEU A 1061 -31.66 8.69 38.32
C LEU A 1061 -31.17 9.87 39.16
N GLU A 1062 -30.13 9.70 39.97
CA GLU A 1062 -29.52 10.79 40.74
C GLU A 1062 -28.98 11.89 39.83
N LYS A 1063 -28.29 11.51 38.74
CA LYS A 1063 -27.80 12.46 37.73
C LYS A 1063 -28.95 13.18 37.00
N ALA A 1064 -29.98 12.45 36.59
CA ALA A 1064 -31.15 13.04 35.93
C ALA A 1064 -31.92 14.02 36.83
N VAL A 1065 -32.03 13.72 38.13
CA VAL A 1065 -32.60 14.63 39.14
C VAL A 1065 -31.76 15.90 39.30
N ALA A 1066 -30.42 15.79 39.30
CA ALA A 1066 -29.53 16.94 39.41
C ALA A 1066 -29.62 17.88 38.19
N GLU A 1067 -29.51 17.34 36.98
CA GLU A 1067 -29.57 18.12 35.73
C GLU A 1067 -30.92 18.83 35.56
N GLN A 1068 -32.03 18.13 35.85
CA GLN A 1068 -33.37 18.71 35.81
C GLN A 1068 -33.57 19.77 36.92
N ALA A 1069 -32.92 19.64 38.08
CA ALA A 1069 -33.00 20.62 39.15
C ALA A 1069 -32.36 21.96 38.78
N ASP A 1070 -31.22 21.93 38.09
CA ASP A 1070 -30.54 23.15 37.66
C ASP A 1070 -31.21 23.81 36.46
N LYS A 1071 -31.77 23.03 35.52
CA LYS A 1071 -32.65 23.56 34.46
C LYS A 1071 -33.85 24.33 35.05
N VAL A 1072 -34.51 23.77 36.06
CA VAL A 1072 -35.59 24.43 36.82
C VAL A 1072 -35.09 25.71 37.51
N ARG A 1073 -33.88 25.69 38.09
CA ARG A 1073 -33.29 26.83 38.79
C ARG A 1073 -32.98 27.99 37.84
N GLN A 1074 -32.44 27.69 36.65
CA GLN A 1074 -32.17 28.67 35.60
C GLN A 1074 -33.45 29.28 35.03
N LEU A 1075 -34.48 28.47 34.72
CA LEU A 1075 -35.76 28.98 34.20
C LEU A 1075 -36.53 29.85 35.21
N LYS A 1076 -36.39 29.58 36.52
CA LYS A 1076 -36.90 30.45 37.59
C LYS A 1076 -36.12 31.75 37.76
N ALA A 1077 -34.86 31.80 37.34
CA ALA A 1077 -34.06 33.01 37.36
C ALA A 1077 -34.28 33.88 36.11
N SER A 1078 -34.58 33.28 34.95
CA SER A 1078 -34.78 34.00 33.69
C SER A 1078 -36.20 34.55 33.48
N THR A 1079 -37.24 33.98 34.11
CA THR A 1079 -38.59 34.55 34.05
C THR A 1079 -39.40 34.37 35.34
N LYS A 1080 -40.21 35.39 35.65
CA LYS A 1080 -41.21 35.36 36.72
C LYS A 1080 -42.50 34.66 36.31
N ASP A 1081 -42.72 34.40 35.01
CA ASP A 1081 -43.91 33.68 34.55
C ASP A 1081 -43.84 32.20 34.99
N LYS A 1082 -44.78 31.84 35.86
CA LYS A 1082 -44.92 30.51 36.43
C LYS A 1082 -45.30 29.47 35.39
N ALA A 1083 -46.02 29.83 34.32
CA ALA A 1083 -46.42 28.89 33.28
C ALA A 1083 -45.22 28.27 32.54
N VAL A 1084 -44.13 29.03 32.41
CA VAL A 1084 -42.92 28.61 31.68
C VAL A 1084 -42.12 27.55 32.43
N TRP A 1085 -41.95 27.69 33.75
CA TRP A 1085 -41.10 26.79 34.54
C TRP A 1085 -41.87 25.73 35.36
N GLN A 1086 -43.17 25.89 35.60
CA GLN A 1086 -43.95 24.96 36.40
C GLN A 1086 -44.00 23.52 35.82
N PRO A 1087 -44.07 23.27 34.50
CA PRO A 1087 -44.01 21.91 33.94
C PRO A 1087 -42.68 21.21 34.25
N GLU A 1088 -41.56 21.94 34.16
CA GLU A 1088 -40.22 21.42 34.44
C GLU A 1088 -40.02 21.12 35.94
N VAL A 1089 -40.69 21.88 36.83
CA VAL A 1089 -40.79 21.56 38.27
C VAL A 1089 -41.56 20.26 38.50
N THR A 1090 -42.69 20.06 37.82
CA THR A 1090 -43.47 18.82 37.94
C THR A 1090 -42.64 17.60 37.49
N LYS A 1091 -41.89 17.74 36.39
CA LYS A 1091 -40.96 16.70 35.90
C LYS A 1091 -39.83 16.39 36.90
N LEU A 1092 -39.29 17.40 37.57
CA LEU A 1092 -38.29 17.23 38.63
C LEU A 1092 -38.84 16.46 39.83
N LEU A 1093 -40.08 16.75 40.25
CA LEU A 1093 -40.71 16.09 41.39
C LEU A 1093 -40.98 14.61 41.11
N GLU A 1094 -41.43 14.26 39.90
CA GLU A 1094 -41.66 12.87 39.52
C GLU A 1094 -40.33 12.08 39.40
N LEU A 1095 -39.26 12.67 38.84
CA LEU A 1095 -37.92 12.06 38.85
C LEU A 1095 -37.40 11.80 40.28
N LYS A 1096 -37.63 12.73 41.22
CA LYS A 1096 -37.27 12.54 42.64
C LYS A 1096 -38.07 11.43 43.31
N LYS A 1097 -39.35 11.29 42.98
CA LYS A 1097 -40.23 10.23 43.49
C LYS A 1097 -39.83 8.85 42.95
N GLN A 1098 -39.40 8.78 41.69
CA GLN A 1098 -38.83 7.56 41.08
C GLN A 1098 -37.49 7.19 41.73
N LEU A 1099 -36.63 8.19 42.01
CA LEU A 1099 -35.39 7.99 42.75
C LEU A 1099 -35.64 7.45 44.17
N GLU A 1100 -36.58 8.04 44.94
CA GLU A 1100 -36.96 7.52 46.26
C GLU A 1100 -37.48 6.07 46.19
N ALA A 1101 -38.26 5.72 45.17
CA ALA A 1101 -38.76 4.36 44.99
C ALA A 1101 -37.63 3.37 44.69
N ALA A 1102 -36.67 3.75 43.85
CA ALA A 1102 -35.50 2.93 43.54
C ALA A 1102 -34.59 2.73 44.77
N GLN A 1103 -34.27 3.81 45.49
CA GLN A 1103 -33.48 3.77 46.73
C GLN A 1103 -34.15 2.91 47.82
N LYS A 1104 -35.47 3.01 48.00
CA LYS A 1104 -36.23 2.15 48.94
C LYS A 1104 -36.25 0.67 48.54
N THR A 1105 -36.08 0.36 47.26
CA THR A 1105 -36.05 -1.03 46.74
C THR A 1105 -34.67 -1.68 46.89
N GLN A 1106 -33.58 -0.90 46.94
CA GLN A 1106 -32.22 -1.41 47.06
C GLN A 1106 -31.82 -1.91 48.47
N ALA A 1107 -32.62 -1.61 49.51
CA ALA A 1107 -32.25 -1.83 50.90
C ALA A 1107 -32.46 -3.27 51.44
N ALA A 1108 -32.93 -4.22 50.63
CA ALA A 1108 -33.49 -5.49 51.14
C ALA A 1108 -33.18 -6.76 50.30
N SER A 1109 -31.91 -7.05 50.00
CA SER A 1109 -31.45 -8.43 49.73
C SER A 1109 -29.92 -8.58 49.80
N PRO A 1110 -29.36 -9.70 50.31
CA PRO A 1110 -27.92 -9.88 50.50
C PRO A 1110 -27.22 -10.38 49.23
N GLN A 1111 -26.59 -9.48 48.46
CA GLN A 1111 -25.71 -9.87 47.36
C GLN A 1111 -24.23 -9.84 47.77
N LYS A 1112 -23.46 -10.83 47.31
CA LYS A 1112 -21.99 -10.74 47.26
C LYS A 1112 -21.60 -9.76 46.15
N SER A 1113 -20.80 -8.75 46.47
CA SER A 1113 -20.33 -7.76 45.51
C SER A 1113 -19.50 -8.39 44.38
N PRO A 1114 -19.71 -8.01 43.11
CA PRO A 1114 -18.73 -8.21 42.05
C PRO A 1114 -17.41 -7.48 42.39
N ALA A 1115 -16.28 -7.97 41.87
CA ALA A 1115 -14.97 -7.39 42.13
C ALA A 1115 -14.83 -5.99 41.52
N PRO A 1116 -14.35 -4.97 42.27
CA PRO A 1116 -13.97 -3.68 41.69
C PRO A 1116 -12.81 -3.82 40.70
N GLN A 1117 -12.82 -3.01 39.65
CA GLN A 1117 -11.66 -2.84 38.77
C GLN A 1117 -10.52 -2.20 39.56
N SER A 1118 -9.32 -2.76 39.48
CA SER A 1118 -8.16 -2.32 40.27
C SER A 1118 -7.59 -1.00 39.74
N ILE A 1119 -8.01 0.12 40.33
CA ILE A 1119 -7.35 1.42 40.15
C ILE A 1119 -6.05 1.40 40.95
N ASP A 1120 -4.92 1.63 40.29
CA ASP A 1120 -3.60 1.67 40.93
C ASP A 1120 -3.47 2.90 41.84
N ALA A 1121 -3.16 2.66 43.12
CA ALA A 1121 -2.95 3.70 44.13
C ALA A 1121 -1.83 4.68 43.73
N SER A 1122 -0.79 4.23 43.02
CA SER A 1122 0.29 5.09 42.49
C SER A 1122 -0.24 6.17 41.54
N SER A 1123 -1.21 5.82 40.68
CA SER A 1123 -1.86 6.76 39.77
C SER A 1123 -2.71 7.80 40.51
N LEU A 1124 -3.37 7.40 41.59
CA LEU A 1124 -4.15 8.29 42.46
C LEU A 1124 -3.24 9.21 43.29
N GLU A 1125 -2.09 8.73 43.78
CA GLU A 1125 -1.10 9.57 44.46
C GLU A 1125 -0.56 10.69 43.55
N LYS A 1126 -0.23 10.37 42.29
CA LYS A 1126 0.19 11.37 41.31
C LYS A 1126 -0.93 12.39 41.01
N ALA A 1127 -2.16 11.92 40.78
CA ALA A 1127 -3.30 12.80 40.52
C ALA A 1127 -3.63 13.71 41.72
N VAL A 1128 -3.49 13.21 42.96
CA VAL A 1128 -3.62 14.01 44.19
C VAL A 1128 -2.53 15.07 44.30
N ALA A 1129 -1.28 14.77 43.92
CA ALA A 1129 -0.18 15.73 43.94
C ALA A 1129 -0.38 16.85 42.91
N GLU A 1130 -0.63 16.49 41.64
CA GLU A 1130 -0.85 17.45 40.54
C GLU A 1130 -2.03 18.39 40.83
N GLN A 1131 -3.15 17.84 41.32
CA GLN A 1131 -4.33 18.62 41.70
C GLN A 1131 -4.07 19.50 42.94
N ALA A 1132 -3.17 19.10 43.85
CA ALA A 1132 -2.80 19.90 45.02
C ALA A 1132 -1.96 21.13 44.64
N ASP A 1133 -1.01 20.99 43.72
CA ASP A 1133 -0.20 22.11 43.26
C ASP A 1133 -1.01 23.06 42.35
N LYS A 1134 -1.92 22.55 41.51
CA LYS A 1134 -2.91 23.39 40.81
C LYS A 1134 -3.74 24.24 41.78
N VAL A 1135 -4.18 23.65 42.90
CA VAL A 1135 -4.91 24.36 43.97
C VAL A 1135 -4.02 25.41 44.67
N ARG A 1136 -2.73 25.14 44.88
CA ARG A 1136 -1.78 26.15 45.43
C ARG A 1136 -1.58 27.31 44.47
N GLN A 1137 -1.33 27.04 43.18
CA GLN A 1137 -1.11 28.06 42.16
C GLN A 1137 -2.34 28.97 41.98
N LEU A 1138 -3.55 28.40 41.96
CA LEU A 1138 -4.79 29.20 41.88
C LEU A 1138 -5.03 30.05 43.15
N LYS A 1139 -4.68 29.55 44.34
CA LYS A 1139 -4.74 30.33 45.59
C LYS A 1139 -3.66 31.42 45.70
N ALA A 1140 -2.53 31.24 45.02
CA ALA A 1140 -1.48 32.25 44.94
C ALA A 1140 -1.80 33.35 43.91
N SER A 1141 -2.45 32.99 42.80
CA SER A 1141 -2.79 33.92 41.71
C SER A 1141 -4.07 34.72 41.94
N THR A 1142 -5.04 34.22 42.71
CA THR A 1142 -6.24 35.01 43.07
C THR A 1142 -6.75 34.76 44.49
N LYS A 1143 -7.21 35.84 45.12
CA LYS A 1143 -7.93 35.80 46.40
C LYS A 1143 -9.41 35.44 46.24
N ASP A 1144 -9.96 35.45 45.03
CA ASP A 1144 -11.35 35.05 44.80
C ASP A 1144 -11.54 33.56 45.04
N LYS A 1145 -12.29 33.25 46.10
CA LYS A 1145 -12.62 31.90 46.53
C LYS A 1145 -13.47 31.15 45.49
N ALA A 1146 -14.30 31.84 44.69
CA ALA A 1146 -15.12 31.19 43.67
C ALA A 1146 -14.28 30.46 42.61
N VAL A 1147 -13.09 31.00 42.30
CA VAL A 1147 -12.21 30.46 41.24
C VAL A 1147 -11.52 29.16 41.68
N TRP A 1148 -11.00 29.08 42.91
CA TRP A 1148 -10.23 27.91 43.38
C TRP A 1148 -11.02 26.90 44.22
N GLN A 1149 -12.19 27.27 44.77
CA GLN A 1149 -12.97 26.36 45.62
C GLN A 1149 -13.44 25.07 44.90
N PRO A 1150 -13.82 25.07 43.61
CA PRO A 1150 -14.16 23.83 42.89
C PRO A 1150 -12.97 22.86 42.78
N GLU A 1151 -11.78 23.39 42.50
CA GLU A 1151 -10.55 22.60 42.38
C GLU A 1151 -10.09 22.02 43.73
N VAL A 1152 -10.37 22.72 44.85
CA VAL A 1152 -10.22 22.19 46.21
C VAL A 1152 -11.19 21.02 46.46
N THR A 1153 -12.46 21.13 46.05
CA THR A 1153 -13.43 20.04 46.19
C THR A 1153 -13.00 18.81 45.41
N LYS A 1154 -12.48 18.99 44.18
CA LYS A 1154 -11.93 17.90 43.35
C LYS A 1154 -10.70 17.23 44.00
N LEU A 1155 -9.83 18.00 44.64
CA LEU A 1155 -8.69 17.48 45.39
C LEU A 1155 -9.11 16.59 46.58
N LEU A 1156 -10.16 17.01 47.32
CA LEU A 1156 -10.65 16.26 48.47
C LEU A 1156 -11.24 14.91 48.07
N GLU A 1157 -11.99 14.85 46.96
CA GLU A 1157 -12.56 13.60 46.47
C GLU A 1157 -11.47 12.64 45.93
N LEU A 1158 -10.45 13.14 45.21
CA LEU A 1158 -9.29 12.32 44.82
C LEU A 1158 -8.53 11.75 46.04
N LYS A 1159 -8.37 12.53 47.12
CA LYS A 1159 -7.74 12.04 48.36
C LYS A 1159 -8.57 10.96 49.06
N LYS A 1160 -9.90 11.09 49.06
CA LYS A 1160 -10.82 10.10 49.61
C LYS A 1160 -10.82 8.79 48.81
N GLN A 1161 -10.69 8.88 47.48
CA GLN A 1161 -10.51 7.71 46.60
C GLN A 1161 -9.15 7.02 46.85
N LEU A 1162 -8.08 7.80 47.04
CA LEU A 1162 -6.77 7.27 47.43
C LEU A 1162 -6.81 6.56 48.79
N GLU A 1163 -7.42 7.15 49.83
CA GLU A 1163 -7.59 6.49 51.14
C GLU A 1163 -8.36 5.16 51.02
N ALA A 1164 -9.37 5.10 50.15
CA ALA A 1164 -10.11 3.86 49.90
C ALA A 1164 -9.25 2.80 49.21
N ALA A 1165 -8.46 3.18 48.21
CA ALA A 1165 -7.52 2.28 47.52
C ALA A 1165 -6.43 1.73 48.46
N GLN A 1166 -5.79 2.61 49.25
CA GLN A 1166 -4.77 2.22 50.24
C GLN A 1166 -5.35 1.29 51.33
N LYS A 1167 -6.57 1.56 51.81
CA LYS A 1167 -7.26 0.67 52.78
C LYS A 1167 -7.64 -0.68 52.19
N ALA A 1168 -7.96 -0.75 50.89
CA ALA A 1168 -8.20 -2.01 50.19
C ALA A 1168 -6.90 -2.84 50.00
N GLN A 1169 -5.77 -2.18 49.69
CA GLN A 1169 -4.48 -2.85 49.53
C GLN A 1169 -3.94 -3.50 50.82
N ALA A 1170 -4.30 -2.97 51.99
CA ALA A 1170 -3.84 -3.48 53.28
C ALA A 1170 -4.55 -4.76 53.78
N ALA A 1171 -5.56 -5.27 53.05
CA ALA A 1171 -6.55 -6.19 53.60
C ALA A 1171 -6.55 -7.64 53.04
N SER A 1172 -5.55 -8.05 52.24
CA SER A 1172 -5.54 -9.36 51.56
C SER A 1172 -4.30 -10.22 51.89
N PRO A 1173 -4.45 -11.42 52.50
CA PRO A 1173 -3.33 -12.29 52.83
C PRO A 1173 -2.85 -13.11 51.62
N GLN A 1174 -1.54 -13.17 51.40
CA GLN A 1174 -0.92 -14.01 50.36
C GLN A 1174 -0.46 -15.37 50.91
N LYS A 1175 -0.59 -16.42 50.09
CA LYS A 1175 0.18 -17.68 50.21
C LYS A 1175 1.10 -17.81 49.00
N GLN A 1176 2.31 -18.31 49.23
CA GLN A 1176 3.42 -18.24 48.28
C GLN A 1176 3.50 -19.49 47.37
N ALA A 1177 3.92 -19.26 46.13
CA ALA A 1177 4.65 -20.20 45.28
C ALA A 1177 5.53 -19.37 44.33
N ALA A 1178 6.78 -19.79 44.10
CA ALA A 1178 7.79 -18.98 43.41
C ALA A 1178 8.18 -19.55 42.03
N PRO A 1179 8.57 -18.70 41.07
CA PRO A 1179 9.35 -19.11 39.90
C PRO A 1179 10.85 -18.95 40.15
N GLN A 1180 11.65 -19.95 39.78
CA GLN A 1180 13.11 -19.84 39.72
C GLN A 1180 13.55 -19.18 38.40
N ASN A 1181 14.72 -18.53 38.40
CA ASN A 1181 15.52 -18.29 37.20
C ASN A 1181 17.00 -18.20 37.58
N ASN A 1182 17.89 -18.80 36.79
CA ASN A 1182 19.33 -18.83 37.06
C ASN A 1182 19.98 -17.45 36.84
N VAL A 1183 20.87 -17.07 37.75
CA VAL A 1183 21.81 -15.94 37.60
C VAL A 1183 23.21 -16.41 38.03
N SER A 1184 24.24 -15.95 37.32
CA SER A 1184 25.64 -16.38 37.49
C SER A 1184 26.29 -15.90 38.79
N SER A 1185 27.16 -16.74 39.37
CA SER A 1185 27.82 -16.48 40.66
C SER A 1185 28.87 -15.36 40.65
N SER A 1186 29.21 -14.82 39.47
CA SER A 1186 30.11 -13.67 39.30
C SER A 1186 29.55 -12.39 39.92
N ASP A 1187 28.25 -12.17 39.77
CA ASP A 1187 27.69 -10.82 39.83
C ASP A 1187 27.46 -10.37 41.28
N ALA A 1188 27.12 -11.32 42.15
CA ALA A 1188 26.93 -11.10 43.59
C ALA A 1188 28.19 -10.55 44.28
N SER A 1189 29.37 -11.07 43.96
CA SER A 1189 30.64 -10.62 44.56
C SER A 1189 30.96 -9.16 44.19
N SER A 1190 30.62 -8.74 42.96
CA SER A 1190 30.77 -7.35 42.52
C SER A 1190 29.85 -6.41 43.31
N LEU A 1191 28.63 -6.86 43.62
CA LEU A 1191 27.63 -6.08 44.35
C LEU A 1191 27.94 -6.00 45.85
N GLU A 1192 28.46 -7.07 46.46
CA GLU A 1192 28.94 -7.08 47.84
C GLU A 1192 30.07 -6.05 48.04
N LYS A 1193 31.00 -5.95 47.08
CA LYS A 1193 32.05 -4.93 47.10
C LYS A 1193 31.48 -3.52 46.95
N ALA A 1194 30.56 -3.29 46.01
CA ALA A 1194 29.91 -1.99 45.82
C ALA A 1194 29.11 -1.53 47.05
N VAL A 1195 28.43 -2.46 47.75
CA VAL A 1195 27.75 -2.20 49.02
C VAL A 1195 28.75 -1.80 50.11
N ALA A 1196 29.92 -2.44 50.18
CA ALA A 1196 30.95 -2.10 51.17
C ALA A 1196 31.57 -0.72 50.91
N GLU A 1197 31.98 -0.43 49.66
CA GLU A 1197 32.58 0.85 49.27
C GLU A 1197 31.60 2.02 49.50
N GLN A 1198 30.33 1.86 49.11
CA GLN A 1198 29.28 2.88 49.34
C GLN A 1198 28.94 3.03 50.84
N ALA A 1199 29.01 1.96 51.64
CA ALA A 1199 28.81 2.04 53.09
C ALA A 1199 29.91 2.87 53.78
N ASP A 1200 31.16 2.70 53.34
CA ASP A 1200 32.30 3.40 53.92
C ASP A 1200 32.33 4.88 53.48
N LYS A 1201 31.93 5.18 52.24
CA LYS A 1201 31.66 6.54 51.75
C LYS A 1201 30.59 7.25 52.60
N VAL A 1202 29.47 6.57 52.88
CA VAL A 1202 28.40 7.07 53.76
C VAL A 1202 28.89 7.31 55.19
N ARG A 1203 29.74 6.42 55.74
CA ARG A 1203 30.38 6.60 57.06
C ARG A 1203 31.23 7.87 57.10
N LYS A 1204 32.12 8.06 56.11
CA LYS A 1204 33.01 9.22 56.02
C LYS A 1204 32.24 10.53 55.87
N LEU A 1205 31.19 10.57 55.04
CA LEU A 1205 30.31 11.73 54.91
C LEU A 1205 29.55 12.07 56.21
N LYS A 1206 29.04 11.07 56.93
CA LYS A 1206 28.38 11.28 58.24
C LYS A 1206 29.34 11.72 59.34
N ALA A 1207 30.62 11.41 59.22
CA ALA A 1207 31.66 11.90 60.13
C ALA A 1207 32.10 13.34 59.79
N SER A 1208 32.12 13.71 58.50
CA SER A 1208 32.55 15.04 58.06
C SER A 1208 31.48 16.13 58.15
N THR A 1209 30.18 15.80 58.07
CA THR A 1209 29.10 16.79 58.28
C THR A 1209 27.88 16.21 59.00
N LYS A 1210 27.30 17.04 59.87
CA LYS A 1210 26.02 16.77 60.53
C LYS A 1210 24.80 17.12 59.65
N ASP A 1211 24.99 17.84 58.53
CA ASP A 1211 23.89 18.15 57.63
C ASP A 1211 23.38 16.90 56.91
N LYS A 1212 22.14 16.54 57.22
CA LYS A 1212 21.44 15.39 56.66
C LYS A 1212 21.19 15.53 55.16
N ALA A 1213 21.01 16.74 54.63
CA ALA A 1213 20.78 16.96 53.20
C ALA A 1213 21.95 16.45 52.34
N VAL A 1214 23.18 16.59 52.83
CA VAL A 1214 24.41 16.21 52.11
C VAL A 1214 24.59 14.69 52.02
N TRP A 1215 24.36 13.95 53.12
CA TRP A 1215 24.62 12.50 53.16
C TRP A 1215 23.39 11.61 52.94
N GLN A 1216 22.15 12.11 53.05
CA GLN A 1216 20.94 11.30 52.88
C GLN A 1216 20.80 10.70 51.46
N PRO A 1217 21.16 11.37 50.35
CA PRO A 1217 21.15 10.76 49.02
C PRO A 1217 22.07 9.53 48.92
N GLU A 1218 23.27 9.62 49.49
CA GLU A 1218 24.25 8.53 49.50
C GLU A 1218 23.82 7.37 50.40
N VAL A 1219 23.10 7.64 51.50
CA VAL A 1219 22.41 6.63 52.33
C VAL A 1219 21.29 5.94 51.55
N ASN A 1220 20.50 6.67 50.77
CA ASN A 1220 19.45 6.09 49.94
C ASN A 1220 20.05 5.17 48.86
N LYS A 1221 21.16 5.58 48.23
CA LYS A 1221 21.90 4.77 47.26
C LYS A 1221 22.50 3.49 47.89
N LEU A 1222 22.99 3.58 49.12
CA LEU A 1222 23.43 2.40 49.89
C LEU A 1222 22.27 1.44 50.21
N LEU A 1223 21.11 1.98 50.60
CA LEU A 1223 19.91 1.19 50.87
C LEU A 1223 19.43 0.45 49.62
N ASP A 1224 19.52 1.07 48.45
CA ASP A 1224 19.11 0.42 47.20
C ASP A 1224 20.09 -0.67 46.76
N LEU A 1225 21.41 -0.42 46.79
CA LEU A 1225 22.42 -1.47 46.56
C LEU A 1225 22.26 -2.65 47.53
N LYS A 1226 21.89 -2.39 48.79
CA LYS A 1226 21.58 -3.44 49.77
C LYS A 1226 20.27 -4.19 49.46
N LYS A 1227 19.25 -3.55 48.89
CA LYS A 1227 18.05 -4.24 48.40
C LYS A 1227 18.37 -5.13 47.20
N GLN A 1228 19.17 -4.65 46.25
CA GLN A 1228 19.60 -5.42 45.08
C GLN A 1228 20.43 -6.64 45.50
N LEU A 1229 21.38 -6.47 46.43
CA LEU A 1229 22.13 -7.58 47.01
C LEU A 1229 21.23 -8.58 47.75
N ALA A 1230 20.30 -8.10 48.58
CA ALA A 1230 19.35 -8.96 49.27
C ALA A 1230 18.46 -9.73 48.28
N ALA A 1231 18.00 -9.12 47.18
CA ALA A 1231 17.21 -9.79 46.15
C ALA A 1231 17.98 -10.89 45.41
N LEU A 1232 19.31 -10.78 45.29
CA LEU A 1232 20.17 -11.86 44.79
C LEU A 1232 20.43 -12.93 45.85
N GLN A 1233 20.69 -12.55 47.10
CA GLN A 1233 20.94 -13.48 48.22
C GLN A 1233 19.68 -14.24 48.67
N ILE A 1234 18.47 -13.76 48.36
CA ILE A 1234 17.19 -14.45 48.61
C ILE A 1234 16.88 -15.49 47.51
N ASN A 1235 17.57 -15.45 46.36
CA ASN A 1235 17.44 -16.42 45.26
C ASN A 1235 18.62 -17.42 45.20
N LYS A 1236 19.15 -17.83 46.37
CA LYS A 1236 20.34 -18.67 46.49
C LYS A 1236 20.18 -19.73 47.59
#